data_AF-A0A7C7V1X9-F1
#
_entry.id   AF-A0A7C7V1X9-F1
#
_cell.length_a   1.000
_cell.length_b   1.000
_cell.length_c   1.000
_cell.angle_alpha   90.00
_cell.angle_beta   90.00
_cell.angle_gamma   90.00
#
_symmetry.space_group_name_H-M   'P 1'
#
loop_
_entity.id
_entity.type
_entity.pdbx_description
1 polymer ?
#
loop_
_entity_poly.entity_id
_entity_poly.type
_entity_poly.pdbx_seq_one_letter_code
_entity_poly.pdbx_strand_id
1 'polypeptide(L)'
;MHGAVPPPGGSSIKDHWLRLRTGGRHGVESRQQPMAEGDKPARIPVDSTHPDKQDANGYGSRKEQGPMYRSNRRLWFGVVLCGAVGALGVACQIPGAEPAREQAREILDTAGVTGGLIVHLGCGDGRLTAALRAGEAYTVQGLDRDAGQVEAARRYLQSLGLYGPVSAERLSGKRLPYVDDLVSLVVAEDLGPVPMEEVLRVLAPLGVAYVKRGDGWVKTVKPWPEGMDEWPQHFYDGSNNAVSRDCQVGPPRHYQWIAEPQWMRSHMSMPSITSMVSSRGRLFTIEDEGTAEHPALPGQFALIARDAFNGIVLWRVRFPDWHPINIRTKLTPVQIQRRLAAIGDVVYCTPGYAAPITALDAATGKVLKTFPGTERTTEFVYDSGTLFVVTGDQTDTLGIAQGGPLGESQFPPRAYGPRIRVTENPQSTILAVDAESGRQRWRMSGAETAGYQGGSLAVRGDCVVYSTAEELVCADRATGHQRWRVPAPIVLEDRIGIGGAGVSLVLSDQAAYLADSQTIRAYRLDDGSQLWRGKAVLNHHKPPDVFLAAGVVWSNYFDGHDPLTGRIVKRLTQKMIGPMGHDRCYRNRITERFYINTKTGGSDFVAFEGSVEFPNPWVRSTCGIGHLPANGLLYCGPPACSCCNWVMLNAMNALAPEPGLKSSPEPIPVETRPRLEKGPAYGRPVADASAPAPDDWPTYRHDPGRSGVTGSRGPAGLEPVWEAKLLTRPSAPVIAAGKVFVADVDAHAVCALDGSDGRLLWRYTTGARVDSPPTYYRGLVLFGSHDGWVYCLTATDGALVWRFRELPERRICAYGQVESAWPVSGSILLPTAWPTSPPAAIRSSTAESSSTGWTPRQVG
;
A
#
# COMPACT_ATOMS: atom_id res chain seq x y z
N MET A 1 2.51 55.55 46.73
CA MET A 1 2.39 56.87 46.07
C MET A 1 2.84 56.75 44.62
N HIS A 2 2.50 57.74 43.79
CA HIS A 2 2.50 57.72 42.32
C HIS A 2 3.83 57.36 41.62
N GLY A 3 3.69 56.83 40.39
CA GLY A 3 4.77 56.72 39.39
C GLY A 3 4.40 55.73 38.27
N ALA A 4 3.96 56.21 37.10
CA ALA A 4 3.56 55.38 35.94
C ALA A 4 4.37 55.79 34.67
N VAL A 5 4.03 55.20 33.50
CA VAL A 5 4.52 55.49 32.11
C VAL A 5 5.72 54.61 31.64
N PRO A 6 5.79 54.06 30.39
CA PRO A 6 4.76 53.54 29.45
C PRO A 6 5.16 52.18 28.78
N PRO A 7 4.39 51.62 27.81
CA PRO A 7 4.79 50.43 27.03
C PRO A 7 5.29 50.75 25.60
N PRO A 8 6.12 49.85 25.02
CA PRO A 8 5.96 49.38 23.64
C PRO A 8 5.99 47.83 23.61
N GLY A 9 5.50 47.08 22.62
CA GLY A 9 5.31 47.36 21.20
C GLY A 9 5.84 46.14 20.45
N GLY A 10 5.00 45.39 19.74
CA GLY A 10 5.33 44.03 19.28
C GLY A 10 6.27 43.96 18.08
N SER A 11 6.98 42.83 17.94
CA SER A 11 7.60 42.40 16.68
C SER A 11 7.73 40.87 16.60
N SER A 12 7.80 40.33 15.38
CA SER A 12 7.54 38.93 15.07
C SER A 12 8.75 37.99 15.21
N ILE A 13 8.47 36.68 15.31
CA ILE A 13 9.40 35.57 15.61
C ILE A 13 10.44 35.21 14.50
N LYS A 14 10.94 36.19 13.73
CA LYS A 14 11.88 35.97 12.61
C LYS A 14 13.38 35.96 12.96
N ASP A 15 13.78 36.45 14.13
CA ASP A 15 15.19 36.80 14.37
C ASP A 15 16.08 35.70 14.98
N HIS A 16 15.56 34.49 15.22
CA HIS A 16 16.33 33.44 15.91
C HIS A 16 17.23 32.56 15.01
N TRP A 17 17.24 32.76 13.69
CA TRP A 17 17.96 31.90 12.73
C TRP A 17 19.20 32.52 12.04
N LEU A 18 19.74 33.61 12.58
CA LEU A 18 20.87 34.34 11.96
C LEU A 18 22.04 34.61 12.92
N ARG A 19 22.51 33.56 13.61
CA ARG A 19 23.84 33.52 14.26
C ARG A 19 24.50 32.15 14.14
N LEU A 20 25.18 31.90 13.00
CA LEU A 20 26.36 31.00 12.89
C LEU A 20 27.03 31.06 11.49
N ARG A 21 27.13 32.25 10.89
CA ARG A 21 27.98 32.51 9.70
C ARG A 21 28.43 33.97 9.65
N THR A 22 29.63 34.27 10.15
CA THR A 22 30.60 35.26 9.59
C THR A 22 31.87 35.30 10.45
N GLY A 23 33.00 35.65 9.81
CA GLY A 23 34.34 35.73 10.41
C GLY A 23 35.28 34.67 9.82
N GLY A 24 36.31 35.02 9.06
CA GLY A 24 36.72 36.33 8.53
C GLY A 24 38.05 36.15 7.80
N ARG A 25 38.18 36.64 6.57
CA ARG A 25 39.44 36.49 5.80
C ARG A 25 40.45 37.56 6.21
N HIS A 26 41.67 37.13 6.50
CA HIS A 26 42.89 37.77 5.98
C HIS A 26 43.92 36.66 5.73
N GLY A 27 44.72 36.80 4.67
CA GLY A 27 45.80 35.86 4.36
C GLY A 27 47.09 36.61 4.05
N VAL A 28 48.18 35.87 3.84
CA VAL A 28 49.37 36.25 3.06
C VAL A 28 50.11 34.95 2.69
N GLU A 29 50.85 34.99 1.59
CA GLU A 29 51.54 33.86 0.96
C GLU A 29 52.79 33.38 1.73
N SER A 30 53.26 32.16 1.47
CA SER A 30 54.70 31.83 1.49
C SER A 30 55.01 30.53 0.73
N ARG A 31 56.29 30.36 0.39
CA ARG A 31 56.82 29.41 -0.62
C ARG A 31 57.33 28.08 -0.02
N GLN A 32 57.50 27.12 -0.93
CA GLN A 32 58.42 25.97 -0.95
C GLN A 32 59.46 25.81 0.18
N GLN A 33 59.53 24.59 0.75
CA GLN A 33 60.69 23.71 1.10
C GLN A 33 62.04 24.29 1.64
N PRO A 34 62.88 23.49 2.34
CA PRO A 34 62.71 22.10 2.85
C PRO A 34 63.03 21.98 4.37
N MET A 35 62.95 20.77 4.93
CA MET A 35 63.69 20.40 6.16
C MET A 35 64.26 18.97 6.06
N ALA A 36 65.44 18.77 6.64
CA ALA A 36 66.24 17.55 6.57
C ALA A 36 66.34 16.81 7.92
N GLU A 37 67.11 15.72 7.92
CA GLU A 37 67.39 14.73 8.98
C GLU A 37 67.99 15.33 10.28
N GLY A 38 68.07 14.64 11.44
CA GLY A 38 67.69 13.27 11.85
C GLY A 38 67.04 13.27 13.27
N ASP A 39 66.65 12.17 13.91
CA ASP A 39 67.40 10.90 14.14
C ASP A 39 66.55 9.60 14.02
N LYS A 40 67.25 8.46 13.97
CA LYS A 40 66.76 7.04 13.88
C LYS A 40 67.15 6.27 15.17
N PRO A 41 66.90 4.94 15.36
CA PRO A 41 66.25 3.90 14.53
C PRO A 41 64.97 3.34 15.22
N ALA A 42 64.39 2.13 15.03
CA ALA A 42 64.71 0.89 14.28
C ALA A 42 63.42 0.10 13.91
N ARG A 43 63.55 -1.10 13.32
CA ARG A 43 62.50 -2.14 13.22
C ARG A 43 63.10 -3.56 13.31
N ILE A 44 62.44 -4.40 14.13
CA ILE A 44 62.09 -5.84 13.94
C ILE A 44 63.19 -6.83 13.51
N PRO A 45 63.26 -7.99 14.19
CA PRO A 45 63.23 -9.27 13.48
C PRO A 45 62.08 -10.19 13.95
N VAL A 46 61.61 -11.02 13.02
CA VAL A 46 60.77 -12.20 13.26
C VAL A 46 61.67 -13.42 13.10
N ASP A 47 61.50 -14.46 13.92
CA ASP A 47 62.16 -15.74 13.70
C ASP A 47 61.18 -16.90 13.88
N SER A 48 61.45 -18.00 13.17
CA SER A 48 60.58 -19.16 12.98
C SER A 48 61.41 -20.44 13.05
N THR A 49 61.11 -21.33 13.98
CA THR A 49 61.76 -22.65 14.05
C THR A 49 60.73 -23.78 14.21
N HIS A 50 60.78 -24.72 13.27
CA HIS A 50 60.20 -26.06 13.37
C HIS A 50 61.11 -26.97 14.19
N PRO A 51 60.57 -28.05 14.75
CA PRO A 51 61.19 -29.36 14.55
C PRO A 51 60.19 -30.41 14.01
N ASP A 52 60.70 -31.61 13.72
CA ASP A 52 60.05 -32.64 12.89
C ASP A 52 60.21 -34.06 13.51
N LYS A 53 59.21 -34.94 13.29
CA LYS A 53 59.15 -36.41 13.53
C LYS A 53 59.27 -37.00 14.95
N GLN A 54 58.23 -37.72 15.42
CA GLN A 54 58.13 -39.20 15.32
C GLN A 54 56.76 -39.75 15.77
N ASP A 55 56.44 -40.98 15.33
CA ASP A 55 55.11 -41.62 15.39
C ASP A 55 54.76 -42.31 16.72
N ALA A 56 53.45 -42.39 17.06
CA ALA A 56 52.82 -43.56 17.71
C ALA A 56 51.27 -43.49 17.70
N ASN A 57 50.61 -44.66 17.57
CA ASN A 57 49.14 -44.83 17.57
C ASN A 57 48.50 -44.70 18.98
N GLY A 58 47.22 -44.29 19.06
CA GLY A 58 46.46 -44.40 20.33
C GLY A 58 45.03 -43.83 20.37
N TYR A 59 44.04 -44.58 19.87
CA TYR A 59 42.60 -44.59 20.22
C TYR A 59 41.94 -43.43 21.02
N GLY A 60 40.80 -42.94 20.49
CA GLY A 60 39.51 -43.17 21.18
C GLY A 60 38.76 -42.02 21.89
N SER A 61 37.91 -41.32 21.14
CA SER A 61 36.57 -40.80 21.54
C SER A 61 36.36 -39.96 22.82
N ARG A 62 35.80 -38.75 22.64
CA ARG A 62 34.46 -38.36 23.13
C ARG A 62 33.94 -37.09 22.42
N LYS A 63 32.61 -36.88 22.44
CA LYS A 63 31.88 -35.76 21.81
C LYS A 63 31.38 -34.77 22.86
N GLU A 64 31.25 -33.51 22.48
CA GLU A 64 30.21 -32.50 22.84
C GLU A 64 30.57 -31.23 22.05
N GLN A 65 29.88 -30.75 21.01
CA GLN A 65 28.47 -30.33 20.78
C GLN A 65 28.05 -29.01 21.47
N GLY A 66 28.17 -27.92 20.71
CA GLY A 66 27.39 -26.68 20.86
C GLY A 66 26.30 -26.56 19.77
N PRO A 67 25.31 -25.66 19.91
CA PRO A 67 24.00 -25.82 19.26
C PRO A 67 23.94 -25.35 17.79
N MET A 68 23.18 -26.09 16.99
CA MET A 68 22.93 -25.81 15.57
C MET A 68 21.41 -25.83 15.32
N TYR A 69 20.82 -24.67 14.97
CA TYR A 69 19.41 -24.57 14.61
C TYR A 69 19.16 -25.33 13.28
N ARG A 70 18.33 -26.38 13.31
CA ARG A 70 18.01 -27.19 12.13
C ARG A 70 16.57 -27.02 11.68
N SER A 71 16.39 -26.67 10.41
CA SER A 71 15.14 -26.91 9.68
C SER A 71 15.03 -28.41 9.36
N ASN A 72 13.89 -29.03 9.68
CA ASN A 72 13.64 -30.44 9.36
C ASN A 72 12.99 -30.58 7.97
N ARG A 73 13.82 -30.70 6.94
CA ARG A 73 13.51 -31.54 5.78
C ARG A 73 14.17 -32.90 5.99
N ARG A 74 13.42 -34.00 5.84
CA ARG A 74 13.98 -35.34 5.66
C ARG A 74 13.46 -35.95 4.36
N LEU A 75 14.36 -36.20 3.41
CA LEU A 75 14.14 -37.26 2.43
C LEU A 75 14.32 -38.61 3.12
N TRP A 76 13.53 -39.59 2.70
CA TRP A 76 13.79 -41.01 2.92
C TRP A 76 13.90 -41.68 1.56
N PHE A 77 14.98 -42.44 1.34
CA PHE A 77 14.99 -43.51 0.35
C PHE A 77 14.55 -44.79 1.07
N GLY A 78 13.48 -45.42 0.57
CA GLY A 78 12.92 -46.64 1.12
C GLY A 78 12.11 -47.38 0.05
N VAL A 79 12.35 -48.67 -0.07
CA VAL A 79 11.86 -49.55 -1.14
C VAL A 79 10.32 -49.59 -1.23
N VAL A 80 9.80 -49.65 -2.46
CA VAL A 80 8.37 -49.84 -2.75
C VAL A 80 7.91 -51.21 -2.25
N LEU A 81 6.97 -51.23 -1.30
CA LEU A 81 6.07 -52.35 -1.09
C LEU A 81 4.66 -51.81 -0.80
N CYS A 82 3.68 -52.21 -1.64
CA CYS A 82 2.29 -51.81 -1.46
C CYS A 82 1.68 -52.51 -0.24
N GLY A 83 1.25 -51.74 0.76
CA GLY A 83 0.50 -52.22 1.91
C GLY A 83 -0.52 -51.19 2.36
N ALA A 84 -1.80 -51.43 2.07
CA ALA A 84 -2.88 -50.54 2.48
C ALA A 84 -3.14 -50.68 3.99
N VAL A 85 -2.92 -49.60 4.75
CA VAL A 85 -3.37 -49.47 6.14
C VAL A 85 -4.20 -48.21 6.24
N GLY A 86 -5.53 -48.39 6.30
CA GLY A 86 -6.46 -47.28 6.44
C GLY A 86 -6.39 -46.67 7.82
N ALA A 87 -5.91 -45.42 7.91
CA ALA A 87 -6.07 -44.62 9.12
C ALA A 87 -7.51 -44.11 9.20
N LEU A 88 -8.33 -44.76 10.03
CA LEU A 88 -9.65 -44.28 10.44
C LEU A 88 -9.49 -43.03 11.33
N GLY A 89 -9.17 -41.91 10.71
CA GLY A 89 -9.41 -40.60 11.29
C GLY A 89 -10.92 -40.41 11.38
N VAL A 90 -11.47 -40.48 12.59
CA VAL A 90 -12.86 -40.05 12.84
C VAL A 90 -12.90 -38.54 12.64
N ALA A 91 -13.16 -38.13 11.40
CA ALA A 91 -13.59 -36.78 11.10
C ALA A 91 -14.87 -36.54 11.89
N CYS A 92 -14.78 -35.75 12.96
CA CYS A 92 -15.94 -35.37 13.75
C CYS A 92 -16.82 -34.47 12.88
N GLN A 93 -17.74 -35.09 12.13
CA GLN A 93 -18.69 -34.38 11.28
C GLN A 93 -19.58 -33.52 12.17
N ILE A 94 -19.29 -32.23 12.23
CA ILE A 94 -20.11 -31.26 12.96
C ILE A 94 -21.48 -31.23 12.27
N PRO A 95 -22.59 -31.57 12.96
CA PRO A 95 -23.91 -31.62 12.33
C PRO A 95 -24.27 -30.28 11.67
N GLY A 96 -24.74 -30.34 10.43
CA GLY A 96 -25.11 -29.18 9.61
C GLY A 96 -23.95 -28.50 8.86
N ALA A 97 -22.70 -28.92 9.02
CA ALA A 97 -21.57 -28.29 8.30
C ALA A 97 -21.51 -28.62 6.81
N GLU A 98 -21.83 -29.87 6.41
CA GLU A 98 -21.81 -30.27 4.99
C GLU A 98 -22.90 -29.60 4.13
N PRO A 99 -24.20 -29.55 4.54
CA PRO A 99 -25.21 -28.82 3.77
C PRO A 99 -24.88 -27.33 3.57
N ALA A 100 -24.33 -26.67 4.61
CA ALA A 100 -23.92 -25.28 4.52
C ALA A 100 -22.74 -25.04 3.55
N ARG A 101 -21.83 -26.02 3.42
CA ARG A 101 -20.72 -26.00 2.44
C ARG A 101 -21.23 -26.15 1.01
N GLU A 102 -22.15 -27.07 0.79
CA GLU A 102 -22.76 -27.28 -0.54
C GLU A 102 -23.55 -26.04 -0.98
N GLN A 103 -24.38 -25.49 -0.08
CA GLN A 103 -25.11 -24.24 -0.33
C GLN A 103 -24.18 -23.05 -0.60
N ALA A 104 -23.09 -22.91 0.19
CA ALA A 104 -22.11 -21.84 -0.04
C ALA A 104 -21.42 -21.97 -1.42
N ARG A 105 -21.07 -23.19 -1.84
CA ARG A 105 -20.51 -23.45 -3.17
C ARG A 105 -21.50 -23.05 -4.27
N GLU A 106 -22.75 -23.50 -4.19
CA GLU A 106 -23.80 -23.15 -5.17
C GLU A 106 -24.00 -21.63 -5.28
N ILE A 107 -24.04 -20.93 -4.14
CA ILE A 107 -24.15 -19.46 -4.08
C ILE A 107 -22.95 -18.80 -4.76
N LEU A 108 -21.72 -19.22 -4.45
CA LEU A 108 -20.51 -18.62 -5.01
C LEU A 108 -20.36 -18.90 -6.51
N ASP A 109 -20.60 -20.14 -6.94
CA ASP A 109 -20.56 -20.55 -8.36
C ASP A 109 -21.62 -19.78 -9.17
N THR A 110 -22.84 -19.63 -8.65
CA THR A 110 -23.92 -18.90 -9.32
C THR A 110 -23.70 -17.39 -9.30
N ALA A 111 -23.18 -16.83 -8.20
CA ALA A 111 -22.81 -15.43 -8.12
C ALA A 111 -21.65 -15.09 -9.08
N GLY A 112 -20.69 -16.00 -9.26
CA GLY A 112 -19.51 -15.78 -10.10
C GLY A 112 -18.47 -14.83 -9.48
N VAL A 113 -18.55 -14.57 -8.17
CA VAL A 113 -17.56 -13.77 -7.45
C VAL A 113 -16.35 -14.62 -7.09
N THR A 114 -15.16 -14.06 -7.27
CA THR A 114 -13.86 -14.77 -7.10
C THR A 114 -13.08 -14.36 -5.86
N GLY A 115 -13.65 -13.46 -5.06
CA GLY A 115 -13.10 -12.98 -3.79
C GLY A 115 -13.80 -11.69 -3.35
N GLY A 116 -13.18 -10.96 -2.44
CA GLY A 116 -13.66 -9.69 -1.91
C GLY A 116 -14.52 -9.82 -0.65
N LEU A 117 -15.28 -8.78 -0.33
CA LEU A 117 -16.14 -8.73 0.86
C LEU A 117 -17.50 -9.35 0.56
N ILE A 118 -17.87 -10.38 1.32
CA ILE A 118 -19.21 -10.97 1.35
C ILE A 118 -19.96 -10.48 2.59
N VAL A 119 -21.21 -10.07 2.41
CA VAL A 119 -22.13 -9.74 3.50
C VAL A 119 -23.30 -10.72 3.49
N HIS A 120 -23.48 -11.45 4.59
CA HIS A 120 -24.57 -12.42 4.76
C HIS A 120 -25.63 -11.84 5.71
N LEU A 121 -26.80 -11.47 5.18
CA LEU A 121 -27.91 -10.91 5.96
C LEU A 121 -28.83 -12.03 6.46
N GLY A 122 -29.22 -11.97 7.74
CA GLY A 122 -29.94 -13.06 8.41
C GLY A 122 -29.00 -14.21 8.76
N CYS A 123 -27.81 -13.90 9.27
CA CYS A 123 -26.69 -14.84 9.30
C CYS A 123 -26.86 -16.05 10.24
N GLY A 124 -27.88 -16.04 11.10
CA GLY A 124 -28.30 -17.17 11.89
C GLY A 124 -27.23 -17.67 12.86
N ASP A 125 -26.99 -18.98 12.86
CA ASP A 125 -25.98 -19.63 13.70
C ASP A 125 -24.54 -19.52 13.15
N GLY A 126 -24.34 -18.81 12.04
CA GLY A 126 -23.05 -18.62 11.40
C GLY A 126 -22.54 -19.78 10.54
N ARG A 127 -23.26 -20.91 10.40
CA ARG A 127 -22.81 -22.06 9.57
C ARG A 127 -22.57 -21.69 8.12
N LEU A 128 -23.57 -21.07 7.47
CA LEU A 128 -23.44 -20.59 6.08
C LEU A 128 -22.43 -19.44 5.99
N THR A 129 -22.40 -18.53 6.97
CA THR A 129 -21.42 -17.42 7.04
C THR A 129 -19.98 -17.93 7.03
N ALA A 130 -19.68 -19.00 7.79
CA ALA A 130 -18.38 -19.64 7.78
C ALA A 130 -18.06 -20.30 6.44
N ALA A 131 -19.05 -21.00 5.86
CA ALA A 131 -18.90 -21.73 4.61
C ALA A 131 -18.71 -20.82 3.38
N LEU A 132 -19.30 -19.62 3.38
CA LEU A 132 -19.10 -18.59 2.35
C LEU A 132 -17.64 -18.11 2.27
N ARG A 133 -16.82 -18.32 3.32
CA ARG A 133 -15.36 -18.12 3.24
C ARG A 133 -14.69 -19.35 2.62
N ALA A 134 -14.88 -19.54 1.32
CA ALA A 134 -14.32 -20.66 0.57
C ALA A 134 -12.77 -20.62 0.42
N GLY A 135 -12.11 -19.51 0.78
CA GLY A 135 -10.65 -19.36 0.72
C GLY A 135 -10.16 -18.02 1.26
N GLU A 136 -8.84 -17.78 1.20
CA GLU A 136 -8.23 -16.51 1.65
C GLU A 136 -8.71 -15.27 0.88
N ALA A 137 -9.16 -15.46 -0.37
CA ALA A 137 -9.69 -14.39 -1.22
C ALA A 137 -10.98 -13.76 -0.69
N TYR A 138 -11.63 -14.37 0.31
CA TYR A 138 -12.92 -13.92 0.84
C TYR A 138 -12.79 -13.46 2.29
N THR A 139 -13.39 -12.29 2.56
CA THR A 139 -13.72 -11.82 3.91
C THR A 139 -15.22 -11.80 4.05
N VAL A 140 -15.78 -12.30 5.16
CA VAL A 140 -17.23 -12.48 5.30
C VAL A 140 -17.74 -11.83 6.58
N GLN A 141 -18.75 -10.97 6.47
CA GLN A 141 -19.46 -10.41 7.62
C GLN A 141 -20.92 -10.87 7.63
N GLY A 142 -21.26 -11.69 8.63
CA GLY A 142 -22.64 -12.01 8.97
C GLY A 142 -23.30 -10.86 9.71
N LEU A 143 -24.49 -10.47 9.28
CA LEU A 143 -25.33 -9.49 9.95
C LEU A 143 -26.67 -10.12 10.33
N ASP A 144 -27.04 -10.03 11.61
CA ASP A 144 -28.34 -10.50 12.10
C ASP A 144 -29.00 -9.45 13.00
N ARG A 145 -30.32 -9.46 13.10
CA ARG A 145 -31.08 -8.54 13.98
C ARG A 145 -31.19 -9.09 15.40
N ASP A 146 -31.17 -10.42 15.53
CA ASP A 146 -31.25 -11.14 16.80
C ASP A 146 -29.87 -11.25 17.46
N ALA A 147 -29.78 -10.80 18.71
CA ALA A 147 -28.50 -10.80 19.44
C ALA A 147 -28.06 -12.21 19.88
N GLY A 148 -28.99 -13.14 20.09
CA GLY A 148 -28.69 -14.54 20.40
C GLY A 148 -28.12 -15.28 19.19
N GLN A 149 -28.64 -15.00 17.99
CA GLN A 149 -28.08 -15.51 16.74
C GLN A 149 -26.67 -14.97 16.48
N VAL A 150 -26.44 -13.66 16.65
CA VAL A 150 -25.08 -13.07 16.57
C VAL A 150 -24.10 -13.77 17.54
N GLU A 151 -24.50 -14.01 18.79
CA GLU A 151 -23.65 -14.71 19.77
C GLU A 151 -23.54 -16.22 19.52
N ALA A 152 -24.48 -16.86 18.82
CA ALA A 152 -24.34 -18.23 18.30
C ALA A 152 -23.31 -18.28 17.16
N ALA A 153 -23.44 -17.40 16.17
CA ALA A 153 -22.50 -17.25 15.06
C ALA A 153 -21.08 -16.96 15.55
N ARG A 154 -20.91 -16.03 16.50
CA ARG A 154 -19.61 -15.72 17.12
C ARG A 154 -18.95 -16.96 17.70
N ARG A 155 -19.66 -17.71 18.55
CA ARG A 155 -19.15 -18.95 19.16
C ARG A 155 -18.79 -20.02 18.12
N TYR A 156 -19.61 -20.18 17.08
CA TYR A 156 -19.33 -21.14 16.01
C TYR A 156 -18.05 -20.75 15.23
N LEU A 157 -17.95 -19.49 14.80
CA LEU A 157 -16.77 -18.96 14.08
C LEU A 157 -15.49 -19.03 14.91
N GLN A 158 -15.57 -18.77 16.22
CA GLN A 158 -14.46 -18.93 17.17
C GLN A 158 -14.03 -20.40 17.33
N SER A 159 -14.98 -21.34 17.40
CA SER A 159 -14.67 -22.77 17.51
C SER A 159 -13.94 -23.33 16.28
N LEU A 160 -14.08 -22.67 15.12
CA LEU A 160 -13.35 -22.98 13.89
C LEU A 160 -12.03 -22.20 13.75
N GLY A 161 -11.73 -21.26 14.66
CA GLY A 161 -10.57 -20.36 14.55
C GLY A 161 -10.67 -19.36 13.38
N LEU A 162 -11.88 -19.07 12.90
CA LEU A 162 -12.13 -18.22 11.73
C LEU A 162 -12.49 -16.77 12.07
N TYR A 163 -12.65 -16.43 13.36
CA TYR A 163 -13.08 -15.10 13.77
C TYR A 163 -12.05 -14.03 13.36
N GLY A 164 -12.53 -12.93 12.76
CA GLY A 164 -11.70 -11.89 12.13
C GLY A 164 -11.95 -11.84 10.63
N PRO A 165 -11.31 -12.72 9.82
CA PRO A 165 -11.63 -12.91 8.40
C PRO A 165 -13.09 -13.35 8.14
N VAL A 166 -13.71 -14.00 9.13
CA VAL A 166 -15.17 -14.12 9.24
C VAL A 166 -15.62 -13.44 10.52
N SER A 167 -16.65 -12.59 10.46
CA SER A 167 -17.19 -11.89 11.63
C SER A 167 -18.71 -11.98 11.66
N ALA A 168 -19.31 -11.74 12.82
CA ALA A 168 -20.76 -11.67 12.97
C ALA A 168 -21.15 -10.51 13.90
N GLU A 169 -22.11 -9.68 13.47
CA GLU A 169 -22.54 -8.50 14.21
C GLU A 169 -24.03 -8.20 14.07
N ARG A 170 -24.55 -7.39 15.00
CA ARG A 170 -25.96 -7.02 15.07
C ARG A 170 -26.31 -5.84 14.15
N LEU A 171 -27.25 -6.06 13.24
CA LEU A 171 -27.88 -5.03 12.42
C LEU A 171 -29.09 -4.42 13.16
N SER A 172 -29.03 -3.13 13.47
CA SER A 172 -30.06 -2.42 14.27
C SER A 172 -31.03 -1.55 13.44
N GLY A 173 -30.95 -1.56 12.11
CA GLY A 173 -31.76 -0.68 11.26
C GLY A 173 -31.87 -1.12 9.80
N LYS A 174 -32.32 -0.19 8.94
CA LYS A 174 -32.50 -0.40 7.49
C LYS A 174 -31.24 -0.15 6.66
N ARG A 175 -30.29 0.60 7.21
CA ARG A 175 -29.05 1.02 6.53
C ARG A 175 -27.93 0.06 6.90
N LEU A 176 -27.24 -0.45 5.88
CA LEU A 176 -26.04 -1.25 6.03
C LEU A 176 -24.87 -0.33 6.42
N PRO A 177 -23.95 -0.79 7.29
CA PRO A 177 -22.98 0.09 7.92
C PRO A 177 -21.78 0.47 7.02
N TYR A 178 -21.71 -0.04 5.79
CA TYR A 178 -20.57 0.14 4.88
C TYR A 178 -20.59 1.48 4.14
N VAL A 179 -19.41 1.93 3.72
CA VAL A 179 -19.28 2.91 2.62
C VAL A 179 -19.91 2.38 1.34
N ASP A 180 -20.21 3.30 0.42
CA ASP A 180 -20.68 2.98 -0.92
C ASP A 180 -19.63 2.10 -1.64
N ASP A 181 -20.08 1.26 -2.56
CA ASP A 181 -19.20 0.45 -3.43
C ASP A 181 -18.28 -0.59 -2.75
N LEU A 182 -18.41 -0.89 -1.46
CA LEU A 182 -17.46 -1.77 -0.74
C LEU A 182 -17.65 -3.28 -0.98
N VAL A 183 -18.89 -3.75 -1.16
CA VAL A 183 -19.28 -5.16 -0.99
C VAL A 183 -19.29 -5.90 -2.33
N SER A 184 -18.55 -7.00 -2.45
CA SER A 184 -18.49 -7.79 -3.69
C SER A 184 -19.70 -8.73 -3.85
N LEU A 185 -20.23 -9.26 -2.75
CA LEU A 185 -21.43 -10.10 -2.71
C LEU A 185 -22.31 -9.84 -1.48
N VAL A 186 -23.60 -9.62 -1.68
CA VAL A 186 -24.63 -9.66 -0.62
C VAL A 186 -25.45 -10.94 -0.80
N VAL A 187 -25.49 -11.78 0.25
CA VAL A 187 -26.31 -13.00 0.33
C VAL A 187 -27.42 -12.79 1.35
N ALA A 188 -28.66 -13.11 1.01
CA ALA A 188 -29.78 -13.05 1.96
C ALA A 188 -30.92 -14.01 1.60
N GLU A 189 -31.43 -14.77 2.57
CA GLU A 189 -32.74 -15.42 2.42
C GLU A 189 -33.89 -14.41 2.58
N ASP A 190 -33.72 -13.42 3.46
CA ASP A 190 -34.59 -12.27 3.59
C ASP A 190 -33.73 -11.01 3.85
N LEU A 191 -34.01 -9.93 3.14
CA LEU A 191 -33.40 -8.62 3.41
C LEU A 191 -34.00 -7.95 4.67
N GLY A 192 -35.15 -8.45 5.11
CA GLY A 192 -35.93 -7.92 6.21
C GLY A 192 -36.28 -6.45 5.93
N PRO A 193 -35.79 -5.50 6.75
CA PRO A 193 -36.13 -4.10 6.59
C PRO A 193 -35.14 -3.32 5.69
N VAL A 194 -34.11 -3.98 5.12
CA VAL A 194 -33.10 -3.36 4.24
C VAL A 194 -33.65 -3.28 2.80
N PRO A 195 -33.79 -2.08 2.20
CA PRO A 195 -34.29 -1.96 0.83
C PRO A 195 -33.21 -2.35 -0.20
N MET A 196 -33.62 -2.81 -1.38
CA MET A 196 -32.67 -3.18 -2.45
C MET A 196 -31.81 -2.00 -2.94
N GLU A 197 -32.30 -0.76 -2.82
CA GLU A 197 -31.51 0.46 -3.11
C GLU A 197 -30.27 0.56 -2.20
N GLU A 198 -30.39 0.16 -0.93
CA GLU A 198 -29.31 0.19 0.05
C GLU A 198 -28.32 -0.97 -0.16
N VAL A 199 -28.82 -2.11 -0.62
CA VAL A 199 -27.98 -3.22 -1.10
C VAL A 199 -27.16 -2.76 -2.31
N LEU A 200 -27.80 -2.12 -3.30
CA LEU A 200 -27.12 -1.58 -4.48
C LEU A 200 -26.16 -0.43 -4.15
N ARG A 201 -26.41 0.37 -3.11
CA ARG A 201 -25.47 1.39 -2.62
C ARG A 201 -24.15 0.75 -2.17
N VAL A 202 -24.22 -0.25 -1.29
CA VAL A 202 -23.00 -0.87 -0.72
C VAL A 202 -22.31 -1.84 -1.65
N LEU A 203 -22.99 -2.41 -2.65
CA LEU A 203 -22.34 -3.28 -3.63
C LEU A 203 -21.33 -2.50 -4.45
N ALA A 204 -20.14 -3.09 -4.64
CA ALA A 204 -19.15 -2.65 -5.61
C ALA A 204 -19.72 -2.67 -7.03
N PRO A 205 -19.21 -1.86 -7.97
CA PRO A 205 -19.46 -2.03 -9.41
C PRO A 205 -19.17 -3.48 -9.85
N LEU A 206 -20.11 -4.08 -10.60
CA LEU A 206 -20.13 -5.51 -10.96
C LEU A 206 -20.32 -6.49 -9.77
N GLY A 207 -20.46 -6.00 -8.54
CA GLY A 207 -20.84 -6.77 -7.37
C GLY A 207 -22.26 -7.32 -7.45
N VAL A 208 -22.55 -8.36 -6.66
CA VAL A 208 -23.75 -9.19 -6.81
C VAL A 208 -24.62 -9.17 -5.56
N ALA A 209 -25.92 -8.95 -5.70
CA ALA A 209 -26.90 -9.38 -4.70
C ALA A 209 -27.47 -10.73 -5.13
N TYR A 210 -27.39 -11.73 -4.25
CA TYR A 210 -28.02 -13.04 -4.42
C TYR A 210 -29.04 -13.22 -3.31
N VAL A 211 -30.31 -13.00 -3.64
CA VAL A 211 -31.40 -12.84 -2.66
C VAL A 211 -32.55 -13.77 -3.00
N LYS A 212 -33.04 -14.52 -2.02
CA LYS A 212 -34.17 -15.44 -2.19
C LYS A 212 -35.47 -14.67 -2.41
N ARG A 213 -36.32 -15.15 -3.33
CA ARG A 213 -37.66 -14.62 -3.63
C ARG A 213 -38.61 -15.77 -3.92
N GLY A 214 -39.52 -16.05 -2.99
CA GLY A 214 -40.29 -17.30 -3.01
C GLY A 214 -39.34 -18.49 -2.84
N ASP A 215 -39.52 -19.52 -3.68
CA ASP A 215 -38.71 -20.74 -3.62
C ASP A 215 -37.36 -20.63 -4.34
N GLY A 216 -37.12 -19.56 -5.12
CA GLY A 216 -35.93 -19.38 -5.94
C GLY A 216 -34.99 -18.27 -5.47
N TRP A 217 -33.72 -18.34 -5.88
CA TRP A 217 -32.74 -17.26 -5.68
C TRP A 217 -32.65 -16.34 -6.89
N VAL A 218 -32.58 -15.03 -6.66
CA VAL A 218 -32.48 -14.00 -7.69
C VAL A 218 -31.10 -13.33 -7.62
N LYS A 219 -30.38 -13.41 -8.74
CA LYS A 219 -29.10 -12.72 -8.97
C LYS A 219 -29.34 -11.34 -9.57
N THR A 220 -28.89 -10.30 -8.88
CA THR A 220 -28.84 -8.92 -9.37
C THR A 220 -27.40 -8.45 -9.38
N VAL A 221 -26.92 -7.93 -10.50
CA VAL A 221 -25.55 -7.40 -10.64
C VAL A 221 -25.61 -5.88 -10.66
N LYS A 222 -24.78 -5.19 -9.88
CA LYS A 222 -24.67 -3.73 -9.95
C LYS A 222 -24.00 -3.33 -11.28
N PRO A 223 -24.60 -2.43 -12.08
CA PRO A 223 -23.96 -1.98 -13.31
C PRO A 223 -22.66 -1.21 -13.02
N TRP A 224 -21.78 -1.11 -14.01
CA TRP A 224 -20.65 -0.19 -13.95
C TRP A 224 -21.19 1.26 -14.00
N PRO A 225 -20.82 2.14 -13.05
CA PRO A 225 -21.31 3.52 -13.01
C PRO A 225 -20.92 4.34 -14.26
N GLU A 226 -21.81 5.24 -14.68
CA GLU A 226 -21.55 6.14 -15.80
C GLU A 226 -20.36 7.07 -15.52
N GLY A 227 -19.45 7.19 -16.48
CA GLY A 227 -18.27 8.05 -16.36
C GLY A 227 -17.17 7.55 -15.42
N MET A 228 -17.34 6.37 -14.81
CA MET A 228 -16.24 5.65 -14.14
C MET A 228 -15.39 4.93 -15.20
N ASP A 229 -14.06 4.95 -15.05
CA ASP A 229 -13.12 4.41 -16.03
C ASP A 229 -11.99 3.63 -15.35
N GLU A 230 -11.36 2.72 -16.08
CA GLU A 230 -10.25 1.89 -15.59
C GLU A 230 -8.89 2.45 -16.05
N TRP A 231 -7.78 1.80 -15.67
CA TRP A 231 -6.45 2.21 -16.12
C TRP A 231 -5.63 0.99 -16.53
N PRO A 232 -5.79 0.52 -17.78
CA PRO A 232 -5.38 -0.83 -18.17
C PRO A 232 -3.86 -1.00 -18.28
N GLN A 233 -3.09 0.04 -18.61
CA GLN A 233 -1.61 -0.04 -18.70
C GLN A 233 -0.91 1.21 -18.19
N HIS A 234 0.42 1.15 -17.98
CA HIS A 234 1.15 2.12 -17.18
C HIS A 234 0.90 3.61 -17.53
N PHE A 235 0.77 3.96 -18.82
CA PHE A 235 0.40 5.31 -19.29
C PHE A 235 -0.99 5.33 -19.97
N TYR A 236 -1.97 4.72 -19.31
CA TYR A 236 -3.38 4.61 -19.68
C TYR A 236 -3.65 3.77 -20.93
N ASP A 237 -3.31 4.23 -22.14
CA ASP A 237 -3.54 3.52 -23.41
C ASP A 237 -2.28 3.49 -24.30
N GLY A 238 -2.40 3.06 -25.57
CA GLY A 238 -1.29 2.95 -26.50
C GLY A 238 -0.58 4.28 -26.81
N SER A 239 -1.27 5.41 -26.65
CA SER A 239 -0.75 6.75 -26.96
C SER A 239 0.27 7.29 -25.96
N ASN A 240 0.51 6.58 -24.84
CA ASN A 240 1.26 7.05 -23.68
C ASN A 240 0.72 8.33 -23.01
N ASN A 241 -0.52 8.72 -23.30
CA ASN A 241 -1.20 9.83 -22.67
C ASN A 241 -1.74 9.42 -21.29
N ALA A 242 -0.98 9.69 -20.22
CA ALA A 242 -1.33 9.32 -18.85
C ALA A 242 -2.44 10.21 -18.23
N VAL A 243 -3.63 10.14 -18.83
CA VAL A 243 -4.85 10.90 -18.53
C VAL A 243 -6.02 9.91 -18.47
N SER A 244 -6.59 9.71 -17.29
CA SER A 244 -7.82 8.90 -17.14
C SER A 244 -9.03 9.67 -17.65
N ARG A 245 -9.99 8.95 -18.24
CA ARG A 245 -11.31 9.50 -18.61
C ARG A 245 -12.31 9.35 -17.45
N ASP A 246 -11.88 8.84 -16.30
CA ASP A 246 -12.69 8.73 -15.10
C ASP A 246 -13.11 10.12 -14.64
N CYS A 247 -14.40 10.40 -14.81
CA CYS A 247 -15.00 11.67 -14.43
C CYS A 247 -15.54 11.65 -13.00
N GLN A 248 -15.56 10.49 -12.32
CA GLN A 248 -15.95 10.37 -10.92
C GLN A 248 -14.78 10.66 -9.97
N VAL A 249 -13.54 10.31 -10.34
CA VAL A 249 -12.33 10.66 -9.59
C VAL A 249 -12.25 12.17 -9.34
N GLY A 250 -11.96 12.53 -8.10
CA GLY A 250 -11.78 13.90 -7.65
C GLY A 250 -10.94 14.02 -6.37
N PRO A 251 -10.89 15.21 -5.76
CA PRO A 251 -10.12 15.47 -4.56
C PRO A 251 -10.52 14.52 -3.41
N PRO A 252 -9.59 13.71 -2.86
CA PRO A 252 -9.92 12.67 -1.89
C PRO A 252 -10.37 13.26 -0.55
N ARG A 253 -11.33 12.60 0.09
CA ARG A 253 -11.93 13.05 1.36
C ARG A 253 -12.08 11.99 2.43
N HIS A 254 -12.17 10.71 2.06
CA HIS A 254 -12.17 9.61 3.01
C HIS A 254 -11.49 8.36 2.42
N TYR A 255 -11.12 7.42 3.29
CA TYR A 255 -10.75 6.08 2.87
C TYR A 255 -11.94 5.37 2.23
N GLN A 256 -11.67 4.66 1.14
CA GLN A 256 -12.48 3.52 0.72
C GLN A 256 -11.95 2.25 1.39
N TRP A 257 -10.61 2.06 1.38
CA TRP A 257 -9.91 0.99 2.09
C TRP A 257 -8.43 1.31 2.33
N ILE A 258 -7.82 0.55 3.25
CA ILE A 258 -6.38 0.53 3.56
C ILE A 258 -5.87 -0.91 3.59
N ALA A 259 -4.68 -1.19 3.04
CA ALA A 259 -4.15 -2.54 2.87
C ALA A 259 -2.62 -2.61 2.90
N GLU A 260 -2.09 -3.83 3.03
CA GLU A 260 -0.68 -4.11 2.78
C GLU A 260 -0.30 -3.82 1.31
N PRO A 261 0.95 -3.39 1.01
CA PRO A 261 2.07 -3.23 1.94
C PRO A 261 1.97 -1.96 2.80
N GLN A 262 2.16 -2.10 4.12
CA GLN A 262 2.10 -0.99 5.06
C GLN A 262 3.27 0.00 4.86
N TRP A 263 4.44 -0.52 4.45
CA TRP A 263 5.67 0.23 4.31
C TRP A 263 6.42 -0.16 3.02
N MET A 264 7.19 0.78 2.48
CA MET A 264 8.21 0.44 1.49
C MET A 264 9.47 -0.07 2.19
N ARG A 265 10.17 -1.04 1.58
CA ARG A 265 11.36 -1.66 2.19
C ARG A 265 12.48 -0.67 2.54
N SER A 266 12.69 0.35 1.73
CA SER A 266 13.61 1.46 2.06
C SER A 266 13.40 2.65 1.13
N HIS A 267 13.79 3.85 1.58
CA HIS A 267 13.97 4.99 0.69
C HIS A 267 15.12 4.78 -0.30
N MET A 268 16.08 3.93 0.07
CA MET A 268 17.29 3.70 -0.73
C MET A 268 17.08 2.60 -1.78
N SER A 269 16.10 1.71 -1.63
CA SER A 269 15.89 0.60 -2.58
C SER A 269 15.01 1.00 -3.76
N MET A 270 14.98 0.15 -4.80
CA MET A 270 13.87 0.14 -5.74
C MET A 270 12.52 0.13 -4.97
N PRO A 271 11.49 0.85 -5.44
CA PRO A 271 10.20 0.90 -4.77
C PRO A 271 9.55 -0.47 -4.60
N SER A 272 8.91 -0.71 -3.44
CA SER A 272 8.19 -1.97 -3.17
C SER A 272 7.10 -2.22 -4.19
N ILE A 273 6.29 -1.21 -4.57
CA ILE A 273 5.38 -1.32 -5.72
C ILE A 273 6.11 -0.82 -6.98
N THR A 274 6.22 -1.63 -8.03
CA THR A 274 6.91 -1.25 -9.29
C THR A 274 6.00 -1.12 -10.51
N SER A 275 4.76 -1.61 -10.45
CA SER A 275 3.71 -1.24 -11.40
C SER A 275 2.32 -1.35 -10.75
N MET A 276 1.36 -0.62 -11.31
CA MET A 276 -0.01 -0.49 -10.80
C MET A 276 -0.95 -0.07 -11.95
N VAL A 277 -1.95 -0.93 -12.23
CA VAL A 277 -2.98 -0.82 -13.29
C VAL A 277 -4.31 -1.38 -12.77
N SER A 278 -5.46 -1.03 -13.37
CA SER A 278 -6.76 -1.64 -13.04
C SER A 278 -7.50 -2.11 -14.30
N SER A 279 -8.31 -3.16 -14.16
CA SER A 279 -9.36 -3.50 -15.13
C SER A 279 -10.48 -4.30 -14.46
N ARG A 280 -11.73 -4.08 -14.88
CA ARG A 280 -12.96 -4.80 -14.45
C ARG A 280 -13.11 -4.93 -12.94
N GLY A 281 -12.92 -3.81 -12.23
CA GLY A 281 -13.05 -3.75 -10.76
C GLY A 281 -11.94 -4.45 -9.99
N ARG A 282 -10.82 -4.80 -10.64
CA ARG A 282 -9.62 -5.38 -10.02
C ARG A 282 -8.44 -4.44 -10.15
N LEU A 283 -7.63 -4.36 -9.11
CA LEU A 283 -6.38 -3.59 -9.05
C LEU A 283 -5.21 -4.57 -9.11
N PHE A 284 -4.38 -4.43 -10.14
CA PHE A 284 -3.20 -5.27 -10.36
C PHE A 284 -1.94 -4.48 -10.03
N THR A 285 -1.10 -5.12 -9.24
CA THR A 285 0.11 -4.52 -8.68
C THR A 285 1.26 -5.49 -8.76
N ILE A 286 2.45 -4.96 -8.87
CA ILE A 286 3.68 -5.72 -8.74
C ILE A 286 4.40 -5.24 -7.50
N GLU A 287 4.64 -6.15 -6.56
CA GLU A 287 5.01 -5.79 -5.20
C GLU A 287 6.14 -6.67 -4.65
N ASP A 288 7.12 -6.05 -4.00
CA ASP A 288 8.09 -6.70 -3.12
C ASP A 288 7.47 -6.88 -1.71
N GLU A 289 7.00 -8.09 -1.40
CA GLU A 289 6.53 -8.48 -0.07
C GLU A 289 7.68 -8.89 0.88
N GLY A 290 8.95 -8.64 0.51
CA GLY A 290 10.11 -8.86 1.36
C GLY A 290 10.14 -7.92 2.58
N THR A 291 10.70 -8.39 3.69
CA THR A 291 10.76 -7.62 4.95
C THR A 291 11.44 -6.26 4.79
N ALA A 292 10.87 -5.25 5.46
CA ALA A 292 11.39 -3.89 5.53
C ALA A 292 12.49 -3.69 6.60
N GLU A 293 12.81 -4.72 7.39
CA GLU A 293 13.86 -4.66 8.42
C GLU A 293 15.23 -4.25 7.86
N HIS A 294 15.57 -4.71 6.64
CA HIS A 294 16.83 -4.34 6.00
C HIS A 294 16.74 -4.38 4.46
N PRO A 295 17.21 -3.33 3.74
CA PRO A 295 17.11 -3.24 2.28
C PRO A 295 17.93 -4.27 1.51
N ALA A 296 18.99 -4.82 2.11
CA ALA A 296 19.86 -5.80 1.44
C ALA A 296 19.31 -7.25 1.48
N LEU A 297 18.20 -7.51 2.18
CA LEU A 297 17.58 -8.83 2.17
C LEU A 297 16.96 -9.12 0.79
N PRO A 298 16.88 -10.39 0.34
CA PRO A 298 16.21 -10.74 -0.91
C PRO A 298 14.76 -10.23 -0.94
N GLY A 299 14.36 -9.64 -2.06
CA GLY A 299 12.96 -9.28 -2.28
C GLY A 299 12.10 -10.51 -2.58
N GLN A 300 10.81 -10.42 -2.30
CA GLN A 300 9.81 -11.47 -2.53
C GLN A 300 8.74 -10.94 -3.49
N PHE A 301 9.11 -10.74 -4.75
CA PHE A 301 8.23 -10.12 -5.72
C PHE A 301 7.05 -11.01 -6.11
N ALA A 302 5.88 -10.40 -6.30
CA ALA A 302 4.69 -11.04 -6.85
C ALA A 302 3.88 -10.07 -7.72
N LEU A 303 3.14 -10.61 -8.69
CA LEU A 303 1.94 -9.96 -9.22
C LEU A 303 0.79 -10.29 -8.28
N ILE A 304 0.13 -9.25 -7.78
CA ILE A 304 -0.97 -9.33 -6.83
C ILE A 304 -2.19 -8.67 -7.45
N ALA A 305 -3.31 -9.40 -7.44
CA ALA A 305 -4.62 -8.89 -7.77
C ALA A 305 -5.41 -8.63 -6.49
N ARG A 306 -5.98 -7.44 -6.38
CA ARG A 306 -6.91 -7.05 -5.32
C ARG A 306 -8.26 -6.68 -5.92
N ASP A 307 -9.33 -6.87 -5.15
CA ASP A 307 -10.59 -6.18 -5.41
C ASP A 307 -10.33 -4.66 -5.30
N ALA A 308 -10.71 -3.90 -6.32
CA ALA A 308 -10.36 -2.49 -6.42
C ALA A 308 -11.16 -1.59 -5.46
N PHE A 309 -12.27 -2.08 -4.91
CA PHE A 309 -13.20 -1.30 -4.08
C PHE A 309 -13.20 -1.69 -2.60
N ASN A 310 -12.60 -2.81 -2.22
CA ASN A 310 -12.32 -3.17 -0.82
C ASN A 310 -10.87 -3.59 -0.51
N GLY A 311 -9.98 -3.72 -1.50
CA GLY A 311 -8.55 -3.96 -1.28
C GLY A 311 -8.18 -5.37 -0.83
N ILE A 312 -9.14 -6.31 -0.76
CA ILE A 312 -8.88 -7.71 -0.42
C ILE A 312 -8.07 -8.38 -1.54
N VAL A 313 -7.00 -9.09 -1.18
CA VAL A 313 -6.16 -9.83 -2.12
C VAL A 313 -6.92 -11.06 -2.64
N LEU A 314 -7.17 -11.09 -3.94
CA LEU A 314 -7.86 -12.18 -4.63
C LEU A 314 -6.90 -13.34 -4.91
N TRP A 315 -5.72 -13.03 -5.43
CA TRP A 315 -4.68 -14.00 -5.76
C TRP A 315 -3.31 -13.34 -5.86
N ARG A 316 -2.26 -14.17 -5.80
CA ARG A 316 -0.84 -13.76 -5.86
C ARG A 316 -0.04 -14.75 -6.69
N VAL A 317 0.77 -14.26 -7.64
CA VAL A 317 1.68 -15.06 -8.47
C VAL A 317 3.11 -14.62 -8.18
N ARG A 318 3.90 -15.49 -7.54
CA ARG A 318 5.30 -15.23 -7.16
C ARG A 318 6.21 -15.17 -8.38
N PHE A 319 7.16 -14.23 -8.37
CA PHE A 319 8.18 -14.07 -9.40
C PHE A 319 9.56 -14.42 -8.83
N PRO A 320 10.16 -15.56 -9.22
CA PRO A 320 11.36 -16.08 -8.56
C PRO A 320 12.60 -15.20 -8.80
N ASP A 321 12.72 -14.62 -10.00
CA ASP A 321 13.94 -13.94 -10.46
C ASP A 321 13.85 -12.40 -10.34
N TRP A 322 12.81 -11.88 -9.69
CA TRP A 322 12.72 -10.45 -9.37
C TRP A 322 13.36 -10.17 -8.02
N HIS A 323 14.53 -9.54 -8.10
CA HIS A 323 15.29 -9.04 -6.96
C HIS A 323 15.25 -7.50 -6.93
N PRO A 324 15.43 -6.88 -5.75
CA PRO A 324 15.52 -5.42 -5.63
C PRO A 324 16.79 -4.91 -6.34
N ILE A 325 16.66 -4.48 -7.60
CA ILE A 325 17.79 -4.20 -8.51
C ILE A 325 18.68 -3.01 -8.10
N ASN A 326 18.36 -2.30 -7.02
CA ASN A 326 19.08 -1.07 -6.69
C ASN A 326 19.04 -0.79 -5.19
N ILE A 327 20.17 -0.32 -4.66
CA ILE A 327 20.23 0.39 -3.40
C ILE A 327 21.03 1.68 -3.62
N ARG A 328 20.51 2.79 -3.07
CA ARG A 328 20.79 4.23 -3.33
C ARG A 328 19.91 4.92 -4.39
N THR A 329 18.75 4.38 -4.79
CA THR A 329 17.79 5.15 -5.63
C THR A 329 16.31 4.94 -5.30
N LYS A 330 15.61 6.06 -5.13
CA LYS A 330 14.16 6.22 -5.32
C LYS A 330 13.70 6.17 -6.80
N LEU A 331 14.57 5.77 -7.73
CA LEU A 331 14.40 5.91 -9.18
C LEU A 331 14.33 4.54 -9.87
N THR A 332 13.12 4.08 -10.14
CA THR A 332 12.89 2.98 -11.10
C THR A 332 13.07 3.49 -12.54
N PRO A 333 13.78 2.77 -13.43
CA PRO A 333 13.65 2.94 -14.88
C PRO A 333 12.19 2.76 -15.34
N VAL A 334 11.72 3.61 -16.25
CA VAL A 334 10.31 3.64 -16.69
C VAL A 334 9.88 2.33 -17.36
N GLN A 335 10.82 1.65 -18.03
CA GLN A 335 10.60 0.39 -18.74
C GLN A 335 10.07 -0.71 -17.80
N ILE A 336 10.66 -0.84 -16.59
CA ILE A 336 10.22 -1.81 -15.57
C ILE A 336 8.74 -1.63 -15.22
N GLN A 337 8.28 -0.38 -15.18
CA GLN A 337 6.92 -0.01 -14.82
C GLN A 337 5.91 -0.35 -15.93
N ARG A 338 6.41 -0.52 -17.17
CA ARG A 338 5.71 -0.85 -18.41
C ARG A 338 5.83 -2.33 -18.78
N ARG A 339 5.91 -3.20 -17.76
CA ARG A 339 5.91 -4.68 -17.87
C ARG A 339 4.62 -5.32 -17.32
N LEU A 340 3.53 -4.55 -17.27
CA LEU A 340 2.21 -4.95 -16.80
C LEU A 340 1.11 -4.21 -17.58
N ALA A 341 0.13 -4.96 -18.07
CA ALA A 341 -1.14 -4.45 -18.58
C ALA A 341 -2.29 -5.40 -18.18
N ALA A 342 -3.46 -4.86 -17.86
CA ALA A 342 -4.68 -5.61 -17.61
C ALA A 342 -5.73 -5.16 -18.63
N ILE A 343 -6.14 -6.06 -19.52
CA ILE A 343 -7.05 -5.78 -20.64
C ILE A 343 -8.28 -6.66 -20.46
N GLY A 344 -9.34 -6.10 -19.89
CA GLY A 344 -10.53 -6.86 -19.56
C GLY A 344 -10.22 -8.00 -18.60
N ASP A 345 -10.53 -9.23 -19.00
CA ASP A 345 -10.31 -10.42 -18.18
C ASP A 345 -8.93 -11.08 -18.37
N VAL A 346 -7.97 -10.40 -19.02
CA VAL A 346 -6.58 -10.89 -19.21
C VAL A 346 -5.54 -9.91 -18.67
N VAL A 347 -4.61 -10.42 -17.85
CA VAL A 347 -3.43 -9.67 -17.39
C VAL A 347 -2.19 -10.15 -18.14
N TYR A 348 -1.50 -9.24 -18.80
CA TYR A 348 -0.20 -9.48 -19.42
C TYR A 348 0.90 -8.99 -18.48
N CYS A 349 1.88 -9.84 -18.16
CA CYS A 349 3.07 -9.45 -17.43
C CYS A 349 4.29 -10.29 -17.82
N THR A 350 5.47 -9.89 -17.38
CA THR A 350 6.68 -10.75 -17.44
C THR A 350 6.96 -11.29 -16.03
N PRO A 351 6.88 -12.62 -15.78
CA PRO A 351 7.03 -13.19 -14.44
C PRO A 351 8.49 -13.33 -13.98
N GLY A 352 9.28 -12.25 -14.13
CA GLY A 352 10.74 -12.19 -13.92
C GLY A 352 11.42 -11.33 -14.99
N TYR A 353 12.69 -10.94 -14.80
CA TYR A 353 13.39 -10.06 -15.75
C TYR A 353 13.63 -10.72 -17.12
N ALA A 354 14.03 -11.98 -17.11
CA ALA A 354 14.33 -12.75 -18.33
C ALA A 354 13.10 -13.47 -18.92
N ALA A 355 12.04 -13.67 -18.12
CA ALA A 355 10.86 -14.42 -18.53
C ALA A 355 10.14 -13.78 -19.74
N PRO A 356 9.54 -14.58 -20.62
CA PRO A 356 8.66 -14.09 -21.69
C PRO A 356 7.40 -13.43 -21.11
N ILE A 357 6.70 -12.67 -21.94
CA ILE A 357 5.36 -12.19 -21.60
C ILE A 357 4.45 -13.42 -21.40
N THR A 358 3.62 -13.33 -20.36
CA THR A 358 2.62 -14.32 -19.97
C THR A 358 1.28 -13.62 -19.82
N ALA A 359 0.24 -14.17 -20.43
CA ALA A 359 -1.15 -13.82 -20.19
C ALA A 359 -1.71 -14.70 -19.07
N LEU A 360 -2.31 -14.07 -18.06
CA LEU A 360 -2.98 -14.70 -16.93
C LEU A 360 -4.45 -14.30 -16.92
N ASP A 361 -5.30 -15.18 -16.44
CA ASP A 361 -6.70 -14.90 -16.16
C ASP A 361 -6.81 -13.87 -15.03
N ALA A 362 -7.49 -12.75 -15.29
CA ALA A 362 -7.57 -11.62 -14.38
C ALA A 362 -8.30 -11.96 -13.06
N ALA A 363 -9.20 -12.95 -13.07
CA ALA A 363 -10.01 -13.34 -11.93
C ALA A 363 -9.29 -14.33 -10.99
N THR A 364 -8.42 -15.19 -11.53
CA THR A 364 -7.84 -16.34 -10.81
C THR A 364 -6.31 -16.41 -10.82
N GLY A 365 -5.62 -15.61 -11.64
CA GLY A 365 -4.16 -15.65 -11.78
C GLY A 365 -3.63 -16.91 -12.47
N LYS A 366 -4.50 -17.74 -13.06
CA LYS A 366 -4.10 -18.91 -13.84
C LYS A 366 -3.45 -18.47 -15.15
N VAL A 367 -2.34 -19.10 -15.52
CA VAL A 367 -1.70 -18.85 -16.83
C VAL A 367 -2.64 -19.32 -17.94
N LEU A 368 -2.99 -18.40 -18.85
CA LEU A 368 -3.77 -18.67 -20.06
C LEU A 368 -2.85 -18.96 -21.24
N LYS A 369 -1.78 -18.17 -21.39
CA LYS A 369 -0.82 -18.28 -22.49
C LYS A 369 0.54 -17.73 -22.09
N THR A 370 1.61 -18.32 -22.62
CA THR A 370 2.95 -17.73 -22.63
C THR A 370 3.29 -17.35 -24.08
N PHE A 371 4.11 -16.32 -24.28
CA PHE A 371 4.49 -15.82 -25.62
C PHE A 371 6.01 -16.05 -25.87
N PRO A 372 6.43 -17.25 -26.35
CA PRO A 372 7.82 -17.50 -26.69
C PRO A 372 8.38 -16.49 -27.70
N GLY A 373 9.65 -16.15 -27.59
CA GLY A 373 10.29 -15.10 -28.40
C GLY A 373 10.15 -13.69 -27.82
N THR A 374 9.47 -13.53 -26.67
CA THR A 374 9.38 -12.28 -25.90
C THR A 374 10.22 -12.30 -24.61
N GLU A 375 11.15 -13.24 -24.49
CA GLU A 375 12.12 -13.31 -23.39
C GLU A 375 12.93 -12.01 -23.30
N ARG A 376 13.30 -11.63 -22.08
CA ARG A 376 14.02 -10.37 -21.79
C ARG A 376 13.30 -9.10 -22.31
N THR A 377 11.97 -9.13 -22.40
CA THR A 377 11.15 -7.91 -22.61
C THR A 377 11.54 -6.83 -21.62
N THR A 378 11.91 -5.63 -22.09
CA THR A 378 12.22 -4.48 -21.24
C THR A 378 10.96 -3.69 -20.92
N GLU A 379 10.08 -3.51 -21.91
CA GLU A 379 8.77 -2.87 -21.81
C GLU A 379 7.85 -3.36 -22.94
N PHE A 380 6.53 -3.22 -22.77
CA PHE A 380 5.57 -3.46 -23.85
C PHE A 380 4.37 -2.50 -23.77
N VAL A 381 3.63 -2.42 -24.87
CA VAL A 381 2.36 -1.69 -25.03
C VAL A 381 1.35 -2.66 -25.63
N TYR A 382 0.14 -2.73 -25.06
CA TYR A 382 -1.00 -3.35 -25.73
C TYR A 382 -1.80 -2.28 -26.49
N ASP A 383 -2.17 -2.57 -27.72
CA ASP A 383 -3.17 -1.80 -28.47
C ASP A 383 -3.91 -2.70 -29.48
N SER A 384 -5.24 -2.62 -29.50
CA SER A 384 -6.18 -3.37 -30.38
C SER A 384 -5.72 -4.79 -30.78
N GLY A 385 -5.59 -5.68 -29.80
CA GLY A 385 -5.26 -7.11 -30.02
C GLY A 385 -3.79 -7.39 -30.36
N THR A 386 -2.89 -6.40 -30.26
CA THR A 386 -1.46 -6.54 -30.55
C THR A 386 -0.62 -6.09 -29.35
N LEU A 387 0.35 -6.91 -28.97
CA LEU A 387 1.43 -6.56 -28.04
C LEU A 387 2.61 -6.02 -28.85
N PHE A 388 2.96 -4.76 -28.63
CA PHE A 388 4.19 -4.15 -29.16
C PHE A 388 5.26 -4.24 -28.08
N VAL A 389 6.29 -5.03 -28.34
CA VAL A 389 7.23 -5.52 -27.33
C VAL A 389 8.63 -5.01 -27.63
N VAL A 390 9.32 -4.44 -26.63
CA VAL A 390 10.75 -4.11 -26.73
C VAL A 390 11.55 -5.14 -25.96
N THR A 391 12.57 -5.72 -26.60
CA THR A 391 13.60 -6.56 -25.96
C THR A 391 14.98 -5.95 -26.20
N GLY A 392 15.96 -6.17 -25.31
CA GLY A 392 17.33 -5.67 -25.53
C GLY A 392 18.06 -5.19 -24.28
N ASP A 393 19.09 -4.36 -24.49
CA ASP A 393 20.18 -4.12 -23.55
C ASP A 393 20.19 -2.73 -22.89
N GLN A 394 19.05 -2.02 -22.79
CA GLN A 394 19.02 -0.68 -22.18
C GLN A 394 19.18 -0.68 -20.66
N THR A 395 18.83 -1.77 -19.99
CA THR A 395 19.15 -2.00 -18.57
C THR A 395 19.89 -3.32 -18.45
N ASP A 396 21.20 -3.27 -18.23
CA ASP A 396 22.00 -4.46 -17.94
C ASP A 396 21.51 -5.12 -16.64
N THR A 397 20.81 -6.24 -16.82
CA THR A 397 20.35 -7.13 -15.74
C THR A 397 21.19 -8.42 -15.66
N LEU A 398 22.13 -8.63 -16.59
CA LEU A 398 22.96 -9.83 -16.63
C LEU A 398 24.05 -9.79 -15.56
N GLY A 399 24.60 -8.59 -15.28
CA GLY A 399 25.54 -8.37 -14.17
C GLY A 399 24.98 -8.67 -12.77
N ILE A 400 23.67 -8.91 -12.62
CA ILE A 400 23.02 -9.26 -11.35
C ILE A 400 23.15 -10.77 -11.06
N ALA A 401 23.07 -11.61 -12.10
CA ALA A 401 22.98 -13.06 -11.95
C ALA A 401 24.28 -13.73 -11.47
N GLN A 402 25.41 -13.02 -11.48
CA GLN A 402 26.72 -13.55 -11.12
C GLN A 402 27.14 -13.32 -9.65
N GLY A 403 26.31 -12.64 -8.85
CA GLY A 403 26.56 -12.41 -7.42
C GLY A 403 25.62 -13.23 -6.53
N GLY A 404 26.17 -14.09 -5.66
CA GLY A 404 25.37 -14.76 -4.63
C GLY A 404 24.77 -13.75 -3.64
N PRO A 405 23.52 -13.94 -3.16
CA PRO A 405 22.76 -12.89 -2.48
C PRO A 405 23.40 -12.34 -1.20
N LEU A 406 24.30 -13.09 -0.54
CA LEU A 406 25.04 -12.67 0.66
C LEU A 406 26.49 -13.25 0.71
N GLY A 407 27.17 -13.39 -0.44
CA GLY A 407 28.54 -13.93 -0.48
C GLY A 407 29.52 -13.14 0.40
N GLU A 408 30.23 -13.83 1.30
CA GLU A 408 31.17 -13.31 2.33
C GLU A 408 30.85 -11.90 2.87
N SER A 409 29.87 -11.83 3.78
CA SER A 409 29.56 -10.60 4.51
C SER A 409 30.68 -10.20 5.49
N GLN A 410 31.56 -9.29 5.05
CA GLN A 410 32.36 -8.42 5.92
C GLN A 410 32.34 -6.98 5.35
N PHE A 411 31.34 -6.20 5.77
CA PHE A 411 30.93 -4.91 5.19
C PHE A 411 32.07 -3.92 4.85
N PRO A 412 32.41 -3.73 3.55
CA PRO A 412 33.31 -2.67 3.11
C PRO A 412 32.53 -1.37 2.80
N PRO A 413 33.18 -0.19 2.68
CA PRO A 413 32.51 1.12 2.48
C PRO A 413 31.62 1.29 1.23
N ARG A 414 31.51 0.27 0.36
CA ARG A 414 30.68 0.24 -0.86
C ARG A 414 29.40 -0.61 -0.70
N ALA A 415 28.92 -0.81 0.54
CA ALA A 415 27.94 -1.80 1.00
C ALA A 415 26.51 -1.85 0.40
N TYR A 416 26.26 -1.44 -0.85
CA TYR A 416 24.90 -1.25 -1.37
C TYR A 416 24.73 -1.63 -2.86
N GLY A 417 24.43 -2.91 -3.13
CA GLY A 417 23.80 -3.45 -4.35
C GLY A 417 24.59 -3.36 -5.68
N PRO A 418 24.21 -4.15 -6.70
CA PRO A 418 24.62 -3.87 -8.07
C PRO A 418 23.96 -2.55 -8.53
N ARG A 419 24.68 -1.76 -9.34
CA ARG A 419 24.09 -0.62 -10.05
C ARG A 419 23.60 -1.07 -11.42
N ILE A 420 22.37 -0.71 -11.80
CA ILE A 420 21.96 -0.76 -13.20
C ILE A 420 22.91 0.15 -13.99
N ARG A 421 23.63 -0.41 -14.95
CA ARG A 421 24.36 0.39 -15.94
C ARG A 421 23.41 0.70 -17.09
N VAL A 422 23.30 1.98 -17.42
CA VAL A 422 22.71 2.40 -18.70
C VAL A 422 23.76 2.12 -19.76
N THR A 423 23.41 1.31 -20.76
CA THR A 423 24.27 1.06 -21.92
C THR A 423 24.28 2.31 -22.79
N GLU A 424 25.46 2.86 -23.11
CA GLU A 424 25.59 4.09 -23.91
C GLU A 424 25.00 3.96 -25.32
N ASN A 425 25.09 2.76 -25.91
CA ASN A 425 24.52 2.42 -27.21
C ASN A 425 23.61 1.18 -27.11
N PRO A 426 22.38 1.31 -26.58
CA PRO A 426 21.51 0.17 -26.37
C PRO A 426 21.10 -0.47 -27.71
N GLN A 427 21.30 -1.78 -27.81
CA GLN A 427 20.74 -2.60 -28.88
C GLN A 427 19.36 -3.09 -28.42
N SER A 428 18.32 -2.64 -29.13
CA SER A 428 16.94 -3.04 -28.88
C SER A 428 16.33 -3.71 -30.11
N THR A 429 15.34 -4.55 -29.90
CA THR A 429 14.46 -5.13 -30.93
C THR A 429 13.04 -4.71 -30.59
N ILE A 430 12.25 -4.34 -31.60
CA ILE A 430 10.81 -4.08 -31.44
C ILE A 430 10.03 -5.14 -32.21
N LEU A 431 9.10 -5.81 -31.54
CA LEU A 431 8.24 -6.86 -32.08
C LEU A 431 6.78 -6.39 -32.06
N ALA A 432 5.99 -6.82 -33.05
CA ALA A 432 4.54 -6.89 -32.90
C ALA A 432 4.13 -8.35 -32.78
N VAL A 433 3.44 -8.69 -31.69
CA VAL A 433 2.95 -10.03 -31.40
C VAL A 433 1.43 -9.97 -31.31
N ASP A 434 0.76 -10.81 -32.07
CA ASP A 434 -0.69 -10.97 -32.01
C ASP A 434 -1.10 -11.54 -30.65
N ALA A 435 -1.93 -10.83 -29.89
CA ALA A 435 -2.22 -11.19 -28.50
C ALA A 435 -3.09 -12.45 -28.38
N GLU A 436 -3.99 -12.68 -29.34
CA GLU A 436 -4.87 -13.85 -29.35
C GLU A 436 -4.12 -15.12 -29.76
N SER A 437 -3.43 -15.12 -30.91
CA SER A 437 -2.72 -16.31 -31.41
C SER A 437 -1.36 -16.51 -30.74
N GLY A 438 -0.65 -15.42 -30.40
CA GLY A 438 0.76 -15.43 -30.00
C GLY A 438 1.74 -15.35 -31.17
N ARG A 439 1.25 -15.20 -32.41
CA ARG A 439 2.11 -15.14 -33.61
C ARG A 439 2.79 -13.77 -33.72
N GLN A 440 4.11 -13.76 -33.86
CA GLN A 440 4.85 -12.57 -34.26
C GLN A 440 4.38 -12.12 -35.66
N ARG A 441 3.92 -10.88 -35.78
CA ARG A 441 3.50 -10.25 -37.04
C ARG A 441 4.71 -9.69 -37.81
N TRP A 442 5.60 -8.98 -37.11
CA TRP A 442 6.83 -8.40 -37.66
C TRP A 442 7.87 -8.14 -36.56
N ARG A 443 9.10 -7.80 -36.96
CA ARG A 443 10.25 -7.53 -36.09
C ARG A 443 11.17 -6.46 -36.73
N MET A 444 11.46 -5.39 -36.00
CA MET A 444 12.51 -4.39 -36.32
C MET A 444 13.74 -4.59 -35.42
N SER A 445 14.95 -4.44 -35.95
CA SER A 445 16.19 -4.59 -35.15
C SER A 445 17.44 -3.96 -35.77
N GLY A 446 18.51 -3.81 -34.96
CA GLY A 446 19.80 -3.32 -35.45
C GLY A 446 19.72 -1.83 -35.76
N ALA A 447 20.06 -1.44 -37.00
CA ALA A 447 20.08 -0.03 -37.41
C ALA A 447 18.71 0.67 -37.29
N GLU A 448 17.60 -0.06 -37.43
CA GLU A 448 16.25 0.50 -37.30
C GLU A 448 15.99 1.06 -35.90
N THR A 449 16.47 0.34 -34.88
CA THR A 449 16.14 0.51 -33.45
C THR A 449 17.36 0.91 -32.60
N ALA A 450 18.51 1.21 -33.23
CA ALA A 450 19.75 1.57 -32.55
C ALA A 450 19.57 2.83 -31.69
N GLY A 451 20.06 2.79 -30.44
CA GLY A 451 19.98 3.94 -29.54
C GLY A 451 18.59 4.21 -28.98
N TYR A 452 17.65 3.26 -29.06
CA TYR A 452 16.29 3.35 -28.53
C TYR A 452 16.22 3.94 -27.11
N GLN A 453 15.29 4.87 -26.88
CA GLN A 453 15.05 5.53 -25.59
C GLN A 453 13.86 4.91 -24.87
N GLY A 454 14.09 4.49 -23.62
CA GLY A 454 13.10 3.79 -22.80
C GLY A 454 11.88 4.62 -22.46
N GLY A 455 10.71 3.98 -22.48
CA GLY A 455 9.42 4.63 -22.26
C GLY A 455 8.90 5.43 -23.46
N SER A 456 9.61 5.41 -24.60
CA SER A 456 9.18 6.14 -25.80
C SER A 456 8.16 5.38 -26.64
N LEU A 457 8.20 4.04 -26.71
CA LEU A 457 7.29 3.25 -27.57
C LEU A 457 5.81 3.64 -27.33
N ALA A 458 5.17 4.17 -28.37
CA ALA A 458 3.78 4.59 -28.39
C ALA A 458 3.09 4.12 -29.68
N VAL A 459 1.79 3.90 -29.63
CA VAL A 459 0.97 3.40 -30.75
C VAL A 459 -0.31 4.22 -30.84
N ARG A 460 -0.65 4.72 -32.04
CA ARG A 460 -1.91 5.42 -32.28
C ARG A 460 -2.29 5.30 -33.76
N GLY A 461 -3.56 4.96 -34.02
CA GLY A 461 -4.02 4.65 -35.38
C GLY A 461 -3.16 3.56 -36.01
N ASP A 462 -2.63 3.84 -37.20
CA ASP A 462 -1.72 2.94 -37.93
C ASP A 462 -0.22 3.22 -37.69
N CYS A 463 0.12 4.04 -36.69
CA CYS A 463 1.49 4.46 -36.42
C CYS A 463 2.02 3.84 -35.12
N VAL A 464 3.24 3.28 -35.19
CA VAL A 464 4.07 2.90 -34.04
C VAL A 464 5.24 3.88 -33.99
N VAL A 465 5.32 4.68 -32.94
CA VAL A 465 6.30 5.77 -32.82
C VAL A 465 7.23 5.51 -31.63
N TYR A 466 8.52 5.76 -31.82
CA TYR A 466 9.54 5.67 -30.78
C TYR A 466 10.68 6.65 -31.07
N SER A 467 11.47 6.98 -30.04
CA SER A 467 12.66 7.83 -30.19
C SER A 467 13.93 7.04 -29.95
N THR A 468 14.96 7.32 -30.75
CA THR A 468 16.35 6.94 -30.49
C THR A 468 17.09 8.09 -29.79
N ALA A 469 18.40 7.99 -29.60
CA ALA A 469 19.21 9.08 -29.04
C ALA A 469 19.22 10.33 -29.94
N GLU A 470 19.10 10.13 -31.26
CA GLU A 470 19.30 11.18 -32.28
C GLU A 470 18.03 11.48 -33.10
N GLU A 471 17.05 10.58 -33.13
CA GLU A 471 15.94 10.61 -34.11
C GLU A 471 14.58 10.20 -33.51
N LEU A 472 13.50 10.70 -34.10
CA LEU A 472 12.15 10.20 -33.89
C LEU A 472 11.75 9.37 -35.12
N VAL A 473 11.22 8.17 -34.88
CA VAL A 473 10.89 7.19 -35.90
C VAL A 473 9.41 6.83 -35.82
N CYS A 474 8.75 6.78 -36.98
CA CYS A 474 7.41 6.21 -37.13
C CYS A 474 7.48 5.00 -38.07
N ALA A 475 6.95 3.89 -37.60
CA ALA A 475 6.75 2.67 -38.36
C ALA A 475 5.24 2.42 -38.58
N ASP A 476 4.92 1.77 -39.68
CA ASP A 476 3.59 1.25 -39.96
C ASP A 476 3.23 0.14 -38.97
N ARG A 477 2.06 0.26 -38.34
CA ARG A 477 1.58 -0.68 -37.33
C ARG A 477 1.43 -2.11 -37.85
N ALA A 478 0.97 -2.28 -39.08
CA ALA A 478 0.63 -3.59 -39.63
C ALA A 478 1.86 -4.39 -40.10
N THR A 479 2.90 -3.68 -40.57
CA THR A 479 4.08 -4.27 -41.24
C THR A 479 5.40 -4.03 -40.51
N GLY A 480 5.49 -3.04 -39.62
CA GLY A 480 6.73 -2.59 -39.01
C GLY A 480 7.62 -1.75 -39.95
N HIS A 481 7.21 -1.54 -41.20
CA HIS A 481 8.00 -0.77 -42.16
C HIS A 481 8.04 0.72 -41.77
N GLN A 482 9.22 1.33 -41.84
CA GLN A 482 9.37 2.76 -41.55
C GLN A 482 8.52 3.62 -42.49
N ARG A 483 7.66 4.47 -41.91
CA ARG A 483 6.90 5.52 -42.62
C ARG A 483 7.77 6.77 -42.76
N TRP A 484 8.38 7.22 -41.66
CA TRP A 484 9.31 8.35 -41.64
C TRP A 484 10.30 8.24 -40.47
N ARG A 485 11.41 8.96 -40.59
CA ARG A 485 12.48 9.10 -39.60
C ARG A 485 13.01 10.53 -39.70
N VAL A 486 13.09 11.23 -38.58
CA VAL A 486 13.47 12.66 -38.54
C VAL A 486 14.44 12.95 -37.39
N PRO A 487 15.40 13.89 -37.56
CA PRO A 487 16.30 14.30 -36.49
C PRO A 487 15.54 14.86 -35.28
N ALA A 488 15.81 14.27 -34.10
CA ALA A 488 15.20 14.63 -32.83
C ALA A 488 16.16 14.35 -31.64
N PRO A 489 17.37 14.94 -31.63
CA PRO A 489 18.40 14.62 -30.64
C PRO A 489 17.93 14.84 -29.20
N ILE A 490 18.19 13.86 -28.35
CA ILE A 490 17.66 13.77 -26.98
C ILE A 490 18.69 14.29 -25.97
N VAL A 491 18.29 15.29 -25.18
CA VAL A 491 19.11 15.80 -24.07
C VAL A 491 18.60 15.26 -22.73
N LEU A 492 19.43 14.45 -22.04
CA LEU A 492 19.15 13.92 -20.70
C LEU A 492 20.04 14.59 -19.65
N GLU A 493 19.44 15.37 -18.75
CA GLU A 493 20.15 15.97 -17.61
C GLU A 493 20.13 15.03 -16.39
N ASP A 494 21.25 14.35 -16.13
CA ASP A 494 21.39 13.55 -14.91
C ASP A 494 21.80 14.41 -13.70
N ARG A 495 20.81 15.02 -13.05
CA ARG A 495 21.02 15.94 -11.93
C ARG A 495 21.55 15.28 -10.64
N ILE A 496 21.69 13.95 -10.57
CA ILE A 496 22.22 13.23 -9.40
C ILE A 496 23.20 12.07 -9.72
N GLY A 497 23.52 11.83 -10.99
CA GLY A 497 24.49 10.81 -11.42
C GLY A 497 23.99 9.36 -11.35
N ILE A 498 22.70 9.12 -11.61
CA ILE A 498 22.08 7.79 -11.51
C ILE A 498 21.09 7.43 -12.65
N GLY A 499 21.23 8.01 -13.84
CA GLY A 499 20.73 7.44 -15.11
C GLY A 499 19.22 7.21 -15.26
N GLY A 500 18.39 7.82 -14.39
CA GLY A 500 16.94 7.60 -14.34
C GLY A 500 16.09 8.54 -15.19
N ALA A 501 16.72 9.37 -16.02
CA ALA A 501 16.05 10.27 -16.96
C ALA A 501 15.69 9.52 -18.24
N GLY A 502 14.40 9.40 -18.53
CA GLY A 502 13.89 9.00 -19.84
C GLY A 502 13.27 10.20 -20.57
N VAL A 503 12.71 9.94 -21.74
CA VAL A 503 11.87 10.90 -22.47
C VAL A 503 10.39 10.71 -22.12
N SER A 504 9.57 11.71 -22.42
CA SER A 504 8.12 11.54 -22.52
C SER A 504 7.73 11.66 -24.00
N LEU A 505 7.17 10.58 -24.56
CA LEU A 505 6.51 10.61 -25.87
C LEU A 505 5.01 10.38 -25.66
N VAL A 506 4.17 11.28 -26.22
CA VAL A 506 2.71 11.18 -26.19
C VAL A 506 2.17 11.39 -27.61
N LEU A 507 1.16 10.63 -28.03
CA LEU A 507 0.54 10.74 -29.35
C LEU A 507 -0.89 11.32 -29.24
N SER A 508 -1.23 12.21 -30.18
CA SER A 508 -2.63 12.47 -30.58
C SER A 508 -2.90 11.77 -31.91
N ASP A 509 -4.13 11.91 -32.45
CA ASP A 509 -4.46 11.43 -33.79
C ASP A 509 -3.74 12.19 -34.92
N GLN A 510 -3.07 13.31 -34.61
CA GLN A 510 -2.46 14.21 -35.61
C GLN A 510 -0.96 14.47 -35.39
N ALA A 511 -0.45 14.26 -34.17
CA ALA A 511 0.92 14.62 -33.83
C ALA A 511 1.54 13.78 -32.70
N ALA A 512 2.88 13.72 -32.71
CA ALA A 512 3.72 13.14 -31.68
C ALA A 512 4.40 14.25 -30.86
N TYR A 513 4.26 14.21 -29.53
CA TYR A 513 4.83 15.17 -28.58
C TYR A 513 5.99 14.53 -27.81
N LEU A 514 7.22 14.88 -28.19
CA LEU A 514 8.46 14.37 -27.62
C LEU A 514 9.09 15.41 -26.69
N ALA A 515 9.20 15.10 -25.40
CA ALA A 515 9.88 15.94 -24.41
C ALA A 515 11.10 15.24 -23.80
N ASP A 516 12.23 15.94 -23.84
CA ASP A 516 13.48 15.58 -23.15
C ASP A 516 13.73 16.52 -21.95
N SER A 517 14.92 16.50 -21.34
CA SER A 517 15.17 17.27 -20.12
C SER A 517 15.08 18.79 -20.28
N GLN A 518 15.11 19.30 -21.51
CA GLN A 518 15.19 20.73 -21.80
C GLN A 518 14.08 21.22 -22.74
N THR A 519 13.66 20.41 -23.71
CA THR A 519 12.72 20.83 -24.76
C THR A 519 11.64 19.81 -25.08
N ILE A 520 10.46 20.34 -25.40
CA ILE A 520 9.33 19.62 -25.98
C ILE A 520 9.25 19.99 -27.47
N ARG A 521 9.04 18.99 -28.33
CA ARG A 521 8.92 19.13 -29.78
C ARG A 521 7.68 18.38 -30.24
N ALA A 522 6.89 18.99 -31.12
CA ALA A 522 5.74 18.36 -31.75
C ALA A 522 6.05 18.07 -33.22
N TYR A 523 5.66 16.90 -33.69
CA TYR A 523 5.85 16.44 -35.06
C TYR A 523 4.52 15.94 -35.62
N ARG A 524 4.16 16.25 -36.87
CA ARG A 524 2.95 15.71 -37.50
C ARG A 524 3.08 14.20 -37.66
N LEU A 525 2.03 13.46 -37.32
CA LEU A 525 2.05 12.00 -37.33
C LEU A 525 2.12 11.41 -38.75
N ASP A 526 1.59 12.13 -39.75
CA ASP A 526 1.54 11.72 -41.16
C ASP A 526 2.93 11.69 -41.83
N ASP A 527 3.74 12.74 -41.62
CA ASP A 527 4.96 13.01 -42.39
C ASP A 527 6.24 13.24 -41.55
N GLY A 528 6.11 13.28 -40.21
CA GLY A 528 7.22 13.53 -39.29
C GLY A 528 7.71 14.98 -39.25
N SER A 529 7.11 15.91 -40.00
CA SER A 529 7.55 17.31 -40.01
C SER A 529 7.32 17.98 -38.65
N GLN A 530 8.33 18.71 -38.16
CA GLN A 530 8.25 19.39 -36.87
C GLN A 530 7.28 20.57 -36.95
N LEU A 531 6.22 20.52 -36.15
CA LEU A 531 5.19 21.55 -36.04
C LEU A 531 5.68 22.74 -35.21
N TRP A 532 6.23 22.45 -34.02
CA TRP A 532 6.69 23.48 -33.07
C TRP A 532 7.68 22.91 -32.06
N ARG A 533 8.39 23.82 -31.37
CA ARG A 533 9.32 23.52 -30.26
C ARG A 533 9.06 24.46 -29.09
N GLY A 534 9.10 23.93 -27.88
CA GLY A 534 8.93 24.65 -26.62
C GLY A 534 9.91 24.17 -25.54
N LYS A 535 9.79 24.76 -24.35
CA LYS A 535 10.59 24.41 -23.18
C LYS A 535 9.94 23.25 -22.42
N ALA A 536 10.72 22.21 -22.11
CA ALA A 536 10.32 21.18 -21.15
C ALA A 536 10.92 21.46 -19.77
N VAL A 537 10.35 20.87 -18.73
CA VAL A 537 10.88 20.95 -17.36
C VAL A 537 10.82 19.56 -16.73
N LEU A 538 11.97 19.10 -16.23
CA LEU A 538 12.08 17.84 -15.50
C LEU A 538 11.20 17.83 -14.23
N ASN A 539 10.49 16.73 -14.05
CA ASN A 539 9.72 16.46 -12.84
C ASN A 539 10.61 15.84 -11.76
N HIS A 540 11.26 16.66 -10.94
CA HIS A 540 12.09 16.26 -9.77
C HIS A 540 12.81 14.88 -9.91
N HIS A 541 13.72 14.81 -10.88
CA HIS A 541 14.50 13.62 -11.29
C HIS A 541 13.75 12.56 -12.12
N LYS A 542 12.67 12.94 -12.81
CA LYS A 542 11.89 12.14 -13.77
C LYS A 542 11.61 12.89 -15.07
N PRO A 543 11.23 12.17 -16.15
CA PRO A 543 10.88 12.79 -17.43
C PRO A 543 9.88 13.93 -17.27
N PRO A 544 9.87 14.92 -18.20
CA PRO A 544 8.88 15.99 -18.16
C PRO A 544 7.46 15.46 -18.24
N ASP A 545 6.53 16.07 -17.51
CA ASP A 545 5.12 15.81 -17.71
C ASP A 545 4.64 16.38 -19.05
N VAL A 546 4.01 15.51 -19.84
CA VAL A 546 3.29 15.83 -21.08
C VAL A 546 1.94 15.12 -21.00
N PHE A 547 0.86 15.87 -21.17
CA PHE A 547 -0.52 15.35 -21.16
C PHE A 547 -1.36 16.04 -22.23
N LEU A 548 -2.16 15.28 -22.97
CA LEU A 548 -3.22 15.80 -23.82
C LEU A 548 -4.54 15.71 -23.03
N ALA A 549 -5.03 16.85 -22.53
CA ALA A 549 -6.24 16.93 -21.71
C ALA A 549 -6.94 18.27 -21.91
N ALA A 550 -8.27 18.31 -21.78
CA ALA A 550 -9.07 19.53 -21.99
C ALA A 550 -8.77 20.27 -23.32
N GLY A 551 -8.49 19.50 -24.39
CA GLY A 551 -8.23 20.00 -25.74
C GLY A 551 -6.86 20.64 -25.99
N VAL A 552 -5.91 20.55 -25.05
CA VAL A 552 -4.57 21.16 -25.16
C VAL A 552 -3.47 20.21 -24.70
N VAL A 553 -2.23 20.47 -25.14
CA VAL A 553 -1.03 19.77 -24.66
C VAL A 553 -0.49 20.52 -23.46
N TRP A 554 -0.60 19.94 -22.27
CA TRP A 554 -0.03 20.48 -21.04
C TRP A 554 1.44 20.14 -20.94
N SER A 555 2.26 21.16 -20.70
CA SER A 555 3.68 21.04 -20.37
C SER A 555 4.07 22.08 -19.31
N ASN A 556 5.30 22.02 -18.79
CA ASN A 556 5.81 23.01 -17.83
C ASN A 556 4.88 23.23 -16.61
N TYR A 557 4.25 22.14 -16.16
CA TYR A 557 3.18 22.07 -15.14
C TYR A 557 1.86 22.78 -15.45
N PHE A 558 1.88 23.97 -16.05
CA PHE A 558 0.69 24.84 -16.11
C PHE A 558 0.47 25.55 -17.45
N ASP A 559 1.35 25.39 -18.45
CA ASP A 559 1.15 25.96 -19.78
C ASP A 559 0.41 24.94 -20.68
N GLY A 560 -0.79 25.31 -21.13
CA GLY A 560 -1.60 24.52 -22.05
C GLY A 560 -1.43 25.02 -23.48
N HIS A 561 -0.73 24.24 -24.29
CA HIS A 561 -0.37 24.56 -25.67
C HIS A 561 -1.44 24.07 -26.65
N ASP A 562 -1.73 24.89 -27.66
CA ASP A 562 -2.46 24.46 -28.84
C ASP A 562 -1.74 23.26 -29.50
N PRO A 563 -2.42 22.12 -29.72
CA PRO A 563 -1.78 20.88 -30.16
C PRO A 563 -0.96 20.97 -31.45
N LEU A 564 -1.30 21.90 -32.36
CA LEU A 564 -0.69 22.00 -33.70
C LEU A 564 0.25 23.19 -33.89
N THR A 565 0.07 24.27 -33.14
CA THR A 565 0.85 25.51 -33.28
C THR A 565 1.78 25.79 -32.09
N GLY A 566 1.62 25.09 -30.97
CA GLY A 566 2.44 25.26 -29.76
C GLY A 566 2.18 26.57 -29.00
N ARG A 567 1.27 27.41 -29.48
CA ARG A 567 0.85 28.66 -28.82
C ARG A 567 0.22 28.32 -27.47
N ILE A 568 0.61 29.02 -26.41
CA ILE A 568 -0.02 28.86 -25.09
C ILE A 568 -1.42 29.48 -25.17
N VAL A 569 -2.45 28.65 -25.11
CA VAL A 569 -3.87 29.03 -25.20
C VAL A 569 -4.61 28.86 -23.87
N LYS A 570 -4.05 28.09 -22.94
CA LYS A 570 -4.55 27.96 -21.56
C LYS A 570 -3.40 28.09 -20.56
N ARG A 571 -3.69 28.60 -19.37
CA ARG A 571 -2.79 28.55 -18.21
C ARG A 571 -3.55 28.19 -16.96
N LEU A 572 -2.97 27.31 -16.15
CA LEU A 572 -3.45 27.04 -14.80
C LEU A 572 -2.71 27.92 -13.78
N THR A 573 -3.35 28.15 -12.64
CA THR A 573 -2.73 28.79 -11.48
C THR A 573 -2.90 27.92 -10.24
N GLN A 574 -1.86 27.85 -9.40
CA GLN A 574 -1.87 27.08 -8.16
C GLN A 574 -0.97 27.79 -7.14
N LYS A 575 -1.51 28.11 -5.96
CA LYS A 575 -0.82 28.76 -4.85
C LYS A 575 -0.11 27.71 -4.00
N MET A 576 1.04 28.11 -3.45
CA MET A 576 1.92 27.23 -2.68
C MET A 576 1.49 27.21 -1.21
N ILE A 577 0.44 26.45 -0.90
CA ILE A 577 -0.23 26.47 0.42
C ILE A 577 0.11 25.28 1.35
N GLY A 578 1.14 24.48 1.03
CA GLY A 578 1.59 23.35 1.86
C GLY A 578 3.03 23.47 2.38
N PRO A 579 3.47 22.52 3.23
CA PRO A 579 4.72 22.58 3.98
C PRO A 579 5.99 22.35 3.14
N MET A 580 5.84 21.87 1.90
CA MET A 580 6.94 21.69 0.95
C MET A 580 6.52 22.19 -0.43
N GLY A 581 7.51 22.60 -1.24
CA GLY A 581 7.25 23.36 -2.47
C GLY A 581 7.92 22.83 -3.74
N HIS A 582 7.86 21.54 -4.00
CA HIS A 582 8.35 20.95 -5.25
C HIS A 582 7.65 19.62 -5.56
N ASP A 583 7.55 19.29 -6.85
CA ASP A 583 6.96 18.04 -7.32
C ASP A 583 7.83 16.81 -6.95
N ARG A 584 7.24 15.61 -6.95
CA ARG A 584 7.81 14.38 -6.39
C ARG A 584 8.37 13.44 -7.47
N CYS A 585 8.95 12.33 -7.04
CA CYS A 585 9.86 11.53 -7.87
C CYS A 585 9.14 10.53 -8.80
N TYR A 586 8.09 10.96 -9.50
CA TYR A 586 7.34 10.18 -10.50
C TYR A 586 6.80 11.11 -11.60
N ARG A 587 6.53 10.57 -12.80
CA ARG A 587 5.70 11.27 -13.81
C ARG A 587 4.26 11.26 -13.28
N ASN A 588 3.54 12.37 -13.38
CA ASN A 588 2.18 12.45 -12.85
C ASN A 588 1.20 11.61 -13.68
N ARG A 589 0.06 11.24 -13.08
CA ARG A 589 -1.10 10.59 -13.72
C ARG A 589 -2.32 11.41 -13.39
N ILE A 590 -3.00 11.96 -14.40
CA ILE A 590 -4.06 12.95 -14.23
C ILE A 590 -5.42 12.43 -14.71
N THR A 591 -6.48 13.24 -14.65
CA THR A 591 -7.78 12.94 -15.29
C THR A 591 -8.13 14.02 -16.30
N GLU A 592 -9.16 13.81 -17.13
CA GLU A 592 -9.68 14.86 -18.01
C GLU A 592 -10.26 16.08 -17.27
N ARG A 593 -10.57 15.95 -15.97
CA ARG A 593 -11.11 17.02 -15.11
C ARG A 593 -10.03 17.79 -14.33
N PHE A 594 -9.00 17.10 -13.87
CA PHE A 594 -8.02 17.64 -12.93
C PHE A 594 -6.59 17.37 -13.38
N TYR A 595 -5.77 18.41 -13.38
CA TYR A 595 -4.32 18.25 -13.33
C TYR A 595 -3.94 17.82 -11.91
N ILE A 596 -3.52 16.58 -11.72
CA ILE A 596 -3.10 16.04 -10.43
C ILE A 596 -1.57 16.13 -10.35
N ASN A 597 -1.05 16.83 -9.36
CA ASN A 597 0.38 17.02 -9.14
C ASN A 597 0.73 16.92 -7.65
N THR A 598 1.99 17.15 -7.30
CA THR A 598 2.47 17.04 -5.91
C THR A 598 3.22 18.27 -5.43
N LYS A 599 2.85 19.45 -5.95
CA LYS A 599 3.56 20.72 -5.73
C LYS A 599 3.60 21.15 -4.26
N THR A 600 2.57 20.85 -3.46
CA THR A 600 2.54 21.05 -1.99
C THR A 600 3.17 19.89 -1.20
N GLY A 601 3.50 18.80 -1.88
CA GLY A 601 4.19 17.63 -1.36
C GLY A 601 3.36 16.34 -1.27
N GLY A 602 2.03 16.44 -1.35
CA GLY A 602 1.10 15.30 -1.40
C GLY A 602 0.41 15.17 -2.77
N SER A 603 -0.89 14.89 -2.85
CA SER A 603 -1.62 14.73 -4.14
C SER A 603 -2.61 15.88 -4.36
N ASP A 604 -2.14 16.96 -4.99
CA ASP A 604 -2.91 18.17 -5.25
C ASP A 604 -3.72 18.07 -6.54
N PHE A 605 -4.99 18.46 -6.50
CA PHE A 605 -5.85 18.50 -7.67
C PHE A 605 -6.03 19.96 -8.10
N VAL A 606 -5.78 20.28 -9.36
CA VAL A 606 -6.10 21.59 -9.95
C VAL A 606 -7.11 21.37 -11.06
N ALA A 607 -8.31 21.90 -10.90
CA ALA A 607 -9.37 21.79 -11.90
C ALA A 607 -8.96 22.52 -13.20
N PHE A 608 -9.13 21.88 -14.35
CA PHE A 608 -8.85 22.54 -15.65
C PHE A 608 -9.78 23.71 -15.92
N GLU A 609 -11.00 23.65 -15.39
CA GLU A 609 -11.95 24.74 -15.37
C GLU A 609 -11.77 25.59 -14.10
N GLY A 610 -11.70 26.91 -14.24
CA GLY A 610 -11.60 27.85 -13.12
C GLY A 610 -10.28 27.86 -12.32
N SER A 611 -9.35 26.91 -12.52
CA SER A 611 -8.13 26.75 -11.70
C SER A 611 -8.41 26.59 -10.19
N VAL A 612 -9.51 25.94 -9.82
CA VAL A 612 -9.79 25.64 -8.41
C VAL A 612 -8.79 24.59 -7.92
N GLU A 613 -8.05 24.90 -6.85
CA GLU A 613 -7.04 24.03 -6.27
C GLU A 613 -7.54 23.30 -5.01
N PHE A 614 -7.15 22.04 -4.90
CA PHE A 614 -7.40 21.19 -3.74
C PHE A 614 -6.08 20.58 -3.26
N PRO A 615 -5.36 21.25 -2.33
CA PRO A 615 -4.15 20.70 -1.74
C PRO A 615 -4.43 19.48 -0.86
N ASN A 616 -3.72 18.37 -1.09
CA ASN A 616 -3.80 17.21 -0.19
C ASN A 616 -2.39 16.76 0.24
N PRO A 617 -1.64 17.59 1.01
CA PRO A 617 -0.26 17.31 1.46
C PRO A 617 -0.14 16.09 2.39
N TRP A 618 -1.27 15.54 2.84
CA TRP A 618 -1.40 14.39 3.72
C TRP A 618 -1.49 13.04 2.97
N VAL A 619 -1.76 13.02 1.66
CA VAL A 619 -1.72 11.78 0.86
C VAL A 619 -0.57 11.84 -0.13
N ARG A 620 0.17 10.73 -0.27
CA ARG A 620 1.24 10.59 -1.25
C ARG A 620 1.38 9.13 -1.66
N SER A 621 1.60 8.88 -2.95
CA SER A 621 1.87 7.53 -3.46
C SER A 621 3.37 7.18 -3.49
N THR A 622 3.64 5.89 -3.71
CA THR A 622 4.95 5.27 -3.90
C THR A 622 5.83 6.03 -4.92
N CYS A 623 7.12 6.20 -4.55
CA CYS A 623 8.11 6.86 -5.40
C CYS A 623 8.27 6.13 -6.74
N GLY A 624 8.56 6.85 -7.82
CA GLY A 624 8.63 6.27 -9.17
C GLY A 624 7.26 6.02 -9.81
N ILE A 625 6.25 5.55 -9.07
CA ILE A 625 4.96 5.10 -9.61
C ILE A 625 3.91 6.21 -9.68
N GLY A 626 3.78 7.00 -8.62
CA GLY A 626 2.69 7.97 -8.52
C GLY A 626 1.35 7.35 -8.12
N HIS A 627 0.34 8.21 -7.98
CA HIS A 627 -1.04 7.82 -7.70
C HIS A 627 -1.72 7.27 -8.95
N LEU A 628 -2.67 6.35 -8.80
CA LEU A 628 -3.53 5.90 -9.90
C LEU A 628 -4.97 6.44 -9.73
N PRO A 629 -5.44 7.34 -10.61
CA PRO A 629 -6.83 7.75 -10.65
C PRO A 629 -7.65 6.81 -11.55
N ALA A 630 -8.50 5.96 -10.96
CA ALA A 630 -9.34 5.00 -11.68
C ALA A 630 -10.47 4.46 -10.79
N ASN A 631 -11.53 3.91 -11.38
CA ASN A 631 -12.68 3.31 -10.70
C ASN A 631 -13.39 4.27 -9.72
N GLY A 632 -13.42 5.57 -10.03
CA GLY A 632 -13.90 6.64 -9.15
C GLY A 632 -12.99 6.97 -7.96
N LEU A 633 -11.85 6.28 -7.83
CA LEU A 633 -10.97 6.29 -6.65
C LEU A 633 -9.55 6.78 -6.98
N LEU A 634 -8.85 7.27 -5.95
CA LEU A 634 -7.43 7.57 -6.01
C LEU A 634 -6.63 6.50 -5.24
N TYR A 635 -5.91 5.65 -5.95
CA TYR A 635 -5.03 4.64 -5.36
C TYR A 635 -3.64 5.22 -5.08
N CYS A 636 -3.15 5.03 -3.87
CA CYS A 636 -1.82 5.45 -3.43
C CYS A 636 -1.11 4.30 -2.72
N GLY A 637 0.05 3.89 -3.23
CA GLY A 637 0.94 2.96 -2.52
C GLY A 637 1.71 3.65 -1.39
N PRO A 638 2.32 2.89 -0.46
CA PRO A 638 3.02 3.47 0.69
C PRO A 638 4.16 4.43 0.25
N PRO A 639 4.42 5.50 1.00
CA PRO A 639 5.53 6.42 0.73
C PRO A 639 6.87 5.93 1.31
N ALA A 640 7.96 6.16 0.59
CA ALA A 640 9.33 5.80 1.03
C ALA A 640 10.07 6.91 1.79
N CYS A 641 9.71 8.18 1.57
CA CYS A 641 10.43 9.32 2.17
C CYS A 641 9.72 9.79 3.43
N SER A 642 10.47 10.04 4.50
CA SER A 642 9.94 10.54 5.77
C SER A 642 9.77 12.06 5.87
N CYS A 643 9.96 12.79 4.77
CA CYS A 643 10.05 14.26 4.77
C CYS A 643 8.82 15.01 5.32
N CYS A 644 7.66 14.35 5.43
CA CYS A 644 6.43 14.87 6.05
C CYS A 644 5.75 13.82 6.95
N ASN A 645 6.53 13.07 7.76
CA ASN A 645 6.01 12.01 8.65
C ASN A 645 4.85 12.43 9.57
N TRP A 646 4.69 13.72 9.87
CA TRP A 646 3.63 14.23 10.74
C TRP A 646 2.23 14.30 10.10
N VAL A 647 2.12 14.14 8.78
CA VAL A 647 0.85 14.31 8.04
C VAL A 647 0.56 13.24 7.00
N MET A 648 1.55 12.45 6.56
CA MET A 648 1.35 11.50 5.46
C MET A 648 0.68 10.20 5.91
N LEU A 649 -0.35 9.78 5.17
CA LEU A 649 -0.92 8.43 5.29
C LEU A 649 0.15 7.37 4.99
N ASN A 650 0.15 6.27 5.76
CA ASN A 650 0.96 5.09 5.51
C ASN A 650 0.19 4.07 4.67
N ALA A 651 0.81 2.92 4.37
CA ALA A 651 0.20 1.79 3.69
C ALA A 651 -0.27 2.02 2.23
N MET A 652 -0.82 0.98 1.62
CA MET A 652 -1.53 1.07 0.35
C MET A 652 -2.99 1.45 0.62
N ASN A 653 -3.48 2.47 -0.08
CA ASN A 653 -4.81 3.04 0.18
C ASN A 653 -5.59 3.26 -1.12
N ALA A 654 -6.91 3.12 -1.03
CA ALA A 654 -7.84 3.77 -1.95
C ALA A 654 -8.57 4.89 -1.21
N LEU A 655 -8.60 6.06 -1.82
CA LEU A 655 -9.32 7.22 -1.31
C LEU A 655 -10.45 7.59 -2.27
N ALA A 656 -11.62 7.89 -1.70
CA ALA A 656 -12.78 8.33 -2.45
C ALA A 656 -12.96 9.85 -2.33
N PRO A 657 -13.48 10.51 -3.39
CA PRO A 657 -13.82 11.92 -3.38
C PRO A 657 -15.14 12.18 -2.63
N GLU A 658 -15.36 13.43 -2.21
CA GLU A 658 -16.69 13.89 -1.80
C GLU A 658 -17.34 14.66 -2.97
N PRO A 659 -18.49 14.22 -3.50
CA PRO A 659 -19.17 14.92 -4.58
C PRO A 659 -19.54 16.37 -4.22
N GLY A 660 -19.42 17.29 -5.18
CA GLY A 660 -19.82 18.68 -5.01
C GLY A 660 -18.87 19.58 -4.19
N LEU A 661 -17.73 19.05 -3.73
CA LEU A 661 -16.71 19.81 -3.01
C LEU A 661 -16.19 21.01 -3.84
N LYS A 662 -16.24 22.22 -3.26
CA LYS A 662 -15.88 23.48 -3.92
C LYS A 662 -14.50 24.00 -3.51
N SER A 663 -14.00 23.62 -2.33
CA SER A 663 -12.65 24.00 -1.88
C SER A 663 -12.09 23.05 -0.83
N SER A 664 -10.76 23.00 -0.66
CA SER A 664 -10.14 22.15 0.36
C SER A 664 -10.42 22.50 1.83
N PRO A 665 -10.63 23.77 2.23
CA PRO A 665 -11.02 24.10 3.61
C PRO A 665 -12.50 23.81 3.94
N GLU A 666 -13.31 23.43 2.96
CA GLU A 666 -14.74 23.16 3.15
C GLU A 666 -14.93 21.97 4.11
N PRO A 667 -15.58 22.17 5.28
CA PRO A 667 -15.77 21.12 6.26
C PRO A 667 -16.84 20.15 5.79
N ILE A 668 -16.59 18.85 5.94
CA ILE A 668 -17.61 17.81 5.72
C ILE A 668 -18.37 17.63 7.05
N PRO A 669 -19.69 17.88 7.09
CA PRO A 669 -20.46 17.68 8.31
C PRO A 669 -20.52 16.20 8.68
N VAL A 670 -19.90 15.83 9.81
CA VAL A 670 -20.05 14.51 10.42
C VAL A 670 -20.97 14.66 11.61
N GLU A 671 -22.17 14.07 11.54
CA GLU A 671 -23.12 14.12 12.64
C GLU A 671 -22.61 13.27 13.82
N THR A 672 -22.20 13.92 14.91
CA THR A 672 -21.81 13.24 16.14
C THR A 672 -23.04 12.93 17.00
N ARG A 673 -23.10 11.70 17.52
CA ARG A 673 -24.14 11.27 18.46
C ARG A 673 -23.49 10.39 19.53
N PRO A 674 -23.10 10.97 20.69
CA PRO A 674 -22.54 10.24 21.81
C PRO A 674 -23.47 9.10 22.26
N ARG A 675 -23.03 7.86 22.07
CA ARG A 675 -23.75 6.64 22.43
C ARG A 675 -23.01 5.92 23.54
N LEU A 676 -23.55 6.01 24.75
CA LEU A 676 -23.16 5.16 25.88
C LEU A 676 -24.12 3.99 25.98
N GLU A 677 -23.66 2.79 25.67
CA GLU A 677 -24.44 1.56 25.84
C GLU A 677 -24.03 0.87 27.15
N LYS A 678 -25.02 0.60 28.00
CA LYS A 678 -24.85 -0.09 29.28
C LYS A 678 -24.90 -1.60 29.04
N GLY A 679 -23.86 -2.31 29.44
CA GLY A 679 -23.79 -3.76 29.34
C GLY A 679 -24.41 -4.48 30.56
N PRO A 680 -24.44 -5.83 30.55
CA PRO A 680 -25.07 -6.61 31.61
C PRO A 680 -24.46 -6.40 33.01
N ALA A 681 -23.18 -5.98 33.10
CA ALA A 681 -22.49 -5.69 34.35
C ALA A 681 -22.62 -4.23 34.82
N TYR A 682 -23.32 -3.36 34.08
CA TYR A 682 -23.49 -1.96 34.48
C TYR A 682 -24.16 -1.82 35.85
N GLY A 683 -23.56 -1.02 36.74
CA GLY A 683 -24.10 -0.74 38.07
C GLY A 683 -23.94 -1.88 39.08
N ARG A 684 -23.35 -3.02 38.70
CA ARG A 684 -22.93 -4.05 39.67
C ARG A 684 -21.71 -3.56 40.45
N PRO A 685 -21.55 -3.92 41.75
CA PRO A 685 -20.30 -3.71 42.46
C PRO A 685 -19.13 -4.38 41.73
N VAL A 686 -18.02 -3.67 41.59
CA VAL A 686 -16.81 -4.25 40.97
C VAL A 686 -16.10 -5.11 42.01
N ALA A 687 -16.09 -6.42 41.79
CA ALA A 687 -15.27 -7.35 42.56
C ALA A 687 -13.78 -7.02 42.35
N ASP A 688 -12.96 -7.16 43.39
CA ASP A 688 -11.54 -6.82 43.40
C ASP A 688 -11.23 -5.39 42.89
N ALA A 689 -12.01 -4.41 43.35
CA ALA A 689 -11.79 -2.98 43.09
C ALA A 689 -10.50 -2.39 43.72
N SER A 690 -9.55 -3.23 44.14
CA SER A 690 -8.26 -2.82 44.69
C SER A 690 -7.42 -2.07 43.66
N ALA A 691 -6.55 -1.19 44.14
CA ALA A 691 -5.49 -0.64 43.31
C ALA A 691 -4.58 -1.77 42.78
N PRO A 692 -3.92 -1.59 41.62
CA PRO A 692 -2.84 -2.47 41.20
C PRO A 692 -1.78 -2.61 42.29
N ALA A 693 -1.14 -3.77 42.39
CA ALA A 693 -0.01 -3.97 43.28
C ALA A 693 1.19 -3.09 42.83
N PRO A 694 2.15 -2.76 43.72
CA PRO A 694 3.33 -1.96 43.34
C PRO A 694 4.20 -2.57 42.22
N ASP A 695 4.09 -3.88 42.02
CA ASP A 695 4.81 -4.64 41.00
C ASP A 695 3.96 -4.94 39.75
N ASP A 696 2.67 -4.58 39.74
CA ASP A 696 1.79 -4.75 38.59
C ASP A 696 2.19 -3.80 37.44
N TRP A 697 1.87 -4.20 36.21
CA TRP A 697 1.96 -3.37 35.00
C TRP A 697 0.55 -3.12 34.45
N PRO A 698 -0.28 -2.30 35.12
CA PRO A 698 -1.71 -2.12 34.83
C PRO A 698 -2.01 -1.38 33.51
N THR A 699 -1.03 -0.79 32.86
CA THR A 699 -1.19 -0.20 31.52
C THR A 699 0.09 -0.36 30.69
N TYR A 700 0.02 -0.02 29.40
CA TYR A 700 1.15 -0.11 28.49
C TYR A 700 2.33 0.74 28.99
N ARG A 701 3.50 0.09 29.17
CA ARG A 701 4.70 0.66 29.80
C ARG A 701 4.49 1.09 31.27
N HIS A 702 3.89 0.17 32.05
CA HIS A 702 3.73 0.21 33.51
C HIS A 702 2.66 1.20 34.01
N ASP A 703 2.84 2.51 33.79
CA ASP A 703 2.02 3.57 34.40
C ASP A 703 1.45 4.58 33.37
N PRO A 704 0.53 5.49 33.76
CA PRO A 704 0.00 6.50 32.84
C PRO A 704 1.04 7.47 32.25
N GLY A 705 2.22 7.59 32.85
CA GLY A 705 3.37 8.31 32.29
C GLY A 705 4.16 7.51 31.25
N ARG A 706 3.82 6.23 31.08
CA ARG A 706 4.48 5.25 30.21
C ARG A 706 5.98 5.10 30.51
N SER A 707 6.35 5.18 31.80
CA SER A 707 7.75 5.21 32.25
C SER A 707 8.58 4.01 31.78
N GLY A 708 7.95 2.84 31.62
CA GLY A 708 8.63 1.61 31.22
C GLY A 708 9.60 1.04 32.27
N VAL A 709 9.51 1.49 33.52
CA VAL A 709 10.32 1.01 34.65
C VAL A 709 9.43 0.52 35.78
N THR A 710 9.88 -0.47 36.53
CA THR A 710 9.21 -0.97 37.75
C THR A 710 10.20 -1.03 38.91
N GLY A 711 9.69 -0.91 40.14
CA GLY A 711 10.47 -1.12 41.37
C GLY A 711 10.66 -2.59 41.74
N SER A 712 9.94 -3.51 41.08
CA SER A 712 10.00 -4.93 41.37
C SER A 712 11.38 -5.53 41.11
N ARG A 713 11.81 -6.47 41.96
CA ARG A 713 13.07 -7.19 41.81
C ARG A 713 12.84 -8.46 41.00
N GLY A 714 13.24 -8.44 39.74
CA GLY A 714 13.24 -9.63 38.89
C GLY A 714 14.17 -10.75 39.43
N PRO A 715 13.91 -12.02 39.08
CA PRO A 715 14.75 -13.14 39.50
C PRO A 715 16.15 -13.05 38.87
N ALA A 716 17.16 -13.60 39.56
CA ALA A 716 18.55 -13.58 39.10
C ALA A 716 18.82 -14.51 37.89
N GLY A 717 17.92 -15.43 37.60
CA GLY A 717 17.89 -16.26 36.40
C GLY A 717 16.48 -16.27 35.80
N LEU A 718 16.38 -16.45 34.49
CA LEU A 718 15.11 -16.49 33.76
C LEU A 718 14.90 -17.89 33.18
N GLU A 719 13.74 -18.47 33.44
CA GLU A 719 13.25 -19.69 32.81
C GLU A 719 11.78 -19.53 32.39
N PRO A 720 11.31 -20.21 31.33
CA PRO A 720 9.90 -20.17 30.93
C PRO A 720 9.03 -20.88 31.97
N VAL A 721 8.12 -20.15 32.63
CA VAL A 721 7.16 -20.72 33.60
C VAL A 721 5.94 -21.33 32.90
N TRP A 722 5.41 -20.63 31.90
CA TRP A 722 4.29 -21.08 31.06
C TRP A 722 4.34 -20.43 29.68
N GLU A 723 3.64 -21.00 28.70
CA GLU A 723 3.39 -20.44 27.38
C GLU A 723 1.90 -20.55 27.05
N ALA A 724 1.30 -19.50 26.49
CA ALA A 724 -0.10 -19.46 26.11
C ALA A 724 -0.27 -19.08 24.64
N LYS A 725 -1.11 -19.82 23.91
CA LYS A 725 -1.36 -19.60 22.49
C LYS A 725 -2.71 -18.92 22.25
N LEU A 726 -2.69 -17.78 21.56
CA LEU A 726 -3.88 -17.07 21.07
C LEU A 726 -4.29 -17.57 19.67
N LEU A 727 -5.41 -17.08 19.14
CA LEU A 727 -5.87 -17.47 17.79
C LEU A 727 -5.02 -16.83 16.68
N THR A 728 -4.64 -15.55 16.87
CA THR A 728 -3.85 -14.77 15.91
C THR A 728 -2.54 -14.29 16.54
N ARG A 729 -2.35 -12.97 16.72
CA ARG A 729 -1.16 -12.35 17.29
C ARG A 729 -1.52 -11.52 18.54
N PRO A 730 -0.66 -11.52 19.58
CA PRO A 730 -0.89 -10.72 20.78
C PRO A 730 -0.58 -9.23 20.57
N SER A 731 -1.27 -8.35 21.28
CA SER A 731 -0.74 -7.02 21.64
C SER A 731 0.42 -7.15 22.63
N ALA A 732 1.07 -6.03 23.01
CA ALA A 732 1.84 -6.05 24.25
C ALA A 732 0.91 -6.40 25.44
N PRO A 733 1.36 -7.22 26.40
CA PRO A 733 0.54 -7.63 27.54
C PRO A 733 0.49 -6.54 28.62
N VAL A 734 -0.55 -6.60 29.45
CA VAL A 734 -0.74 -5.82 30.67
C VAL A 734 -1.00 -6.80 31.82
N ILE A 735 -0.31 -6.62 32.95
CA ILE A 735 -0.32 -7.57 34.06
C ILE A 735 -0.84 -6.87 35.30
N ALA A 736 -1.97 -7.32 35.84
CA ALA A 736 -2.51 -6.78 37.08
C ALA A 736 -3.43 -7.77 37.80
N ALA A 737 -3.51 -7.67 39.13
CA ALA A 737 -4.41 -8.48 39.96
C ALA A 737 -4.34 -10.00 39.65
N GLY A 738 -3.11 -10.50 39.49
CA GLY A 738 -2.80 -11.91 39.20
C GLY A 738 -3.18 -12.40 37.80
N LYS A 739 -3.45 -11.49 36.85
CA LYS A 739 -3.92 -11.82 35.49
C LYS A 739 -3.08 -11.12 34.43
N VAL A 740 -3.01 -11.73 33.25
CA VAL A 740 -2.43 -11.13 32.04
C VAL A 740 -3.54 -10.78 31.07
N PHE A 741 -3.71 -9.49 30.78
CA PHE A 741 -4.66 -8.97 29.80
C PHE A 741 -3.93 -8.70 28.48
N VAL A 742 -4.48 -9.20 27.38
CA VAL A 742 -3.87 -9.10 26.05
C VAL A 742 -4.95 -9.07 24.96
N ALA A 743 -4.74 -8.29 23.90
CA ALA A 743 -5.58 -8.36 22.72
C ALA A 743 -5.09 -9.46 21.76
N ASP A 744 -6.02 -10.25 21.24
CA ASP A 744 -5.82 -11.21 20.16
C ASP A 744 -6.24 -10.50 18.86
N VAL A 745 -5.28 -9.77 18.29
CA VAL A 745 -5.53 -8.55 17.51
C VAL A 745 -6.44 -8.78 16.31
N ASP A 746 -6.08 -9.75 15.48
CA ASP A 746 -6.78 -10.03 14.22
C ASP A 746 -8.01 -10.93 14.43
N ALA A 747 -8.22 -11.45 15.64
CA ALA A 747 -9.39 -12.21 16.07
C ALA A 747 -10.44 -11.37 16.82
N HIS A 748 -10.31 -10.04 16.79
CA HIS A 748 -11.26 -9.06 17.35
C HIS A 748 -11.50 -9.21 18.86
N ALA A 749 -10.54 -9.71 19.63
CA ALA A 749 -10.79 -10.11 21.00
C ALA A 749 -9.80 -9.55 22.03
N VAL A 750 -10.27 -9.39 23.26
CA VAL A 750 -9.44 -9.21 24.46
C VAL A 750 -9.58 -10.45 25.33
N CYS A 751 -8.45 -10.96 25.80
CA CYS A 751 -8.35 -12.14 26.65
C CYS A 751 -7.78 -11.76 28.02
N ALA A 752 -8.23 -12.47 29.06
CA ALA A 752 -7.50 -12.56 30.32
C ALA A 752 -6.98 -13.98 30.50
N LEU A 753 -5.70 -14.08 30.82
CA LEU A 753 -5.03 -15.31 31.24
C LEU A 753 -4.74 -15.24 32.73
N ASP A 754 -4.69 -16.39 33.39
CA ASP A 754 -4.17 -16.52 34.74
C ASP A 754 -2.65 -16.25 34.72
N GLY A 755 -2.16 -15.40 35.63
CA GLY A 755 -0.74 -15.04 35.67
C GLY A 755 0.17 -16.17 36.13
N SER A 756 -0.37 -17.21 36.77
CA SER A 756 0.41 -18.31 37.35
C SER A 756 0.64 -19.49 36.41
N ASP A 757 -0.34 -19.80 35.53
CA ASP A 757 -0.30 -20.96 34.63
C ASP A 757 -0.58 -20.64 33.14
N GLY A 758 -0.90 -19.38 32.81
CA GLY A 758 -1.20 -18.94 31.44
C GLY A 758 -2.58 -19.37 30.91
N ARG A 759 -3.41 -20.03 31.72
CA ARG A 759 -4.73 -20.55 31.32
C ARG A 759 -5.69 -19.42 31.00
N LEU A 760 -6.41 -19.55 29.89
CA LEU A 760 -7.48 -18.63 29.49
C LEU A 760 -8.60 -18.61 30.55
N LEU A 761 -8.81 -17.45 31.17
CA LEU A 761 -9.90 -17.20 32.13
C LEU A 761 -11.18 -16.78 31.41
N TRP A 762 -11.06 -15.79 30.52
CA TRP A 762 -12.17 -15.29 29.70
C TRP A 762 -11.67 -14.67 28.39
N ARG A 763 -12.58 -14.58 27.41
CA ARG A 763 -12.39 -13.91 26.12
C ARG A 763 -13.63 -13.07 25.82
N TYR A 764 -13.42 -11.80 25.49
CA TYR A 764 -14.46 -10.88 25.03
C TYR A 764 -14.22 -10.50 23.56
N THR A 765 -15.27 -10.42 22.75
CA THR A 765 -15.17 -10.21 21.29
C THR A 765 -15.90 -8.95 20.83
N THR A 766 -15.21 -8.13 20.04
CA THR A 766 -15.64 -6.85 19.48
C THR A 766 -16.09 -6.99 18.02
N GLY A 767 -16.41 -5.88 17.34
CA GLY A 767 -16.82 -5.88 15.92
C GLY A 767 -15.65 -5.82 14.93
N ALA A 768 -14.44 -5.48 15.39
CA ALA A 768 -13.23 -5.35 14.58
C ALA A 768 -11.96 -5.54 15.44
N ARG A 769 -10.76 -5.32 14.88
CA ARG A 769 -9.49 -5.57 15.58
C ARG A 769 -9.33 -4.71 16.83
N VAL A 770 -8.58 -5.25 17.80
CA VAL A 770 -8.10 -4.51 18.98
C VAL A 770 -6.58 -4.53 18.90
N ASP A 771 -5.98 -3.43 18.42
CA ASP A 771 -4.54 -3.34 18.11
C ASP A 771 -3.66 -2.97 19.32
N SER A 772 -4.30 -2.58 20.43
CA SER A 772 -3.67 -1.86 21.53
C SER A 772 -3.82 -2.60 22.87
N PRO A 773 -2.81 -2.52 23.76
CA PRO A 773 -2.90 -3.14 25.08
C PRO A 773 -4.07 -2.57 25.90
N PRO A 774 -4.87 -3.41 26.57
CA PRO A 774 -5.91 -2.95 27.49
C PRO A 774 -5.31 -2.22 28.71
N THR A 775 -6.07 -1.31 29.32
CA THR A 775 -5.71 -0.68 30.61
C THR A 775 -6.55 -1.29 31.73
N TYR A 776 -5.91 -1.81 32.76
CA TYR A 776 -6.55 -2.25 34.01
C TYR A 776 -6.73 -1.08 34.97
N TYR A 777 -7.91 -0.98 35.61
CA TYR A 777 -8.20 0.02 36.63
C TYR A 777 -9.25 -0.49 37.61
N ARG A 778 -8.84 -0.80 38.86
CA ARG A 778 -9.74 -1.13 39.98
C ARG A 778 -10.80 -2.19 39.62
N GLY A 779 -10.37 -3.36 39.18
CA GLY A 779 -11.25 -4.46 38.77
C GLY A 779 -11.94 -4.28 37.41
N LEU A 780 -11.60 -3.23 36.64
CA LEU A 780 -12.08 -2.98 35.28
C LEU A 780 -10.97 -3.10 34.24
N VAL A 781 -11.33 -3.44 33.01
CA VAL A 781 -10.43 -3.51 31.83
C VAL A 781 -11.00 -2.63 30.72
N LEU A 782 -10.24 -1.61 30.30
CA LEU A 782 -10.66 -0.60 29.32
C LEU A 782 -9.77 -0.64 28.07
N PHE A 783 -10.38 -0.57 26.88
CA PHE A 783 -9.64 -0.58 25.60
C PHE A 783 -10.45 0.08 24.48
N GLY A 784 -9.76 0.59 23.47
CA GLY A 784 -10.36 0.97 22.19
C GLY A 784 -10.42 -0.21 21.23
N SER A 785 -11.36 -0.18 20.29
CA SER A 785 -11.47 -1.13 19.19
C SER A 785 -11.61 -0.40 17.85
N HIS A 786 -11.16 -1.06 16.78
CA HIS A 786 -11.31 -0.57 15.42
C HIS A 786 -12.76 -0.60 14.92
N ASP A 787 -13.74 -1.05 15.71
CA ASP A 787 -15.18 -0.93 15.43
C ASP A 787 -15.75 0.47 15.80
N GLY A 788 -14.89 1.35 16.31
CA GLY A 788 -15.21 2.72 16.70
C GLY A 788 -15.71 2.85 18.14
N TRP A 789 -15.68 1.78 18.94
CA TRP A 789 -16.08 1.81 20.36
C TRP A 789 -14.88 1.80 21.32
N VAL A 790 -15.04 2.51 22.43
CA VAL A 790 -14.31 2.24 23.68
C VAL A 790 -15.12 1.25 24.50
N TYR A 791 -14.48 0.21 25.03
CA TYR A 791 -15.08 -0.82 25.87
C TYR A 791 -14.60 -0.71 27.32
N CYS A 792 -15.45 -1.11 28.26
CA CYS A 792 -15.13 -1.33 29.66
C CYS A 792 -15.76 -2.65 30.14
N LEU A 793 -14.90 -3.59 30.56
CA LEU A 793 -15.27 -4.92 31.04
C LEU A 793 -14.91 -5.08 32.51
N THR A 794 -15.53 -6.05 33.20
CA THR A 794 -15.04 -6.56 34.48
C THR A 794 -13.77 -7.39 34.28
N ALA A 795 -12.78 -7.21 35.15
CA ALA A 795 -11.51 -7.96 35.09
C ALA A 795 -11.66 -9.44 35.50
N THR A 796 -12.71 -9.77 36.26
CA THR A 796 -12.99 -11.11 36.81
C THR A 796 -13.46 -12.10 35.75
N ASP A 797 -14.42 -11.70 34.93
CA ASP A 797 -15.20 -12.56 34.04
C ASP A 797 -15.40 -11.98 32.62
N GLY A 798 -14.85 -10.80 32.33
CA GLY A 798 -14.90 -10.17 31.01
C GLY A 798 -16.30 -9.63 30.64
N ALA A 799 -17.21 -9.50 31.59
CA ALA A 799 -18.57 -9.05 31.35
C ALA A 799 -18.61 -7.55 31.01
N LEU A 800 -19.35 -7.18 29.96
CA LEU A 800 -19.48 -5.80 29.52
C LEU A 800 -20.16 -4.94 30.60
N VAL A 801 -19.43 -3.93 31.10
CA VAL A 801 -19.97 -2.89 31.98
C VAL A 801 -20.58 -1.80 31.11
N TRP A 802 -19.82 -1.23 30.18
CA TRP A 802 -20.33 -0.28 29.19
C TRP A 802 -19.46 -0.24 27.94
N ARG A 803 -19.99 0.31 26.85
CA ARG A 803 -19.23 0.77 25.68
C ARG A 803 -19.66 2.16 25.23
N PHE A 804 -18.74 2.94 24.68
CA PHE A 804 -18.96 4.31 24.23
C PHE A 804 -18.50 4.54 22.79
N ARG A 805 -19.31 5.20 21.96
CA ARG A 805 -18.98 5.62 20.59
C ARG A 805 -19.60 6.97 20.27
N GLU A 806 -18.80 7.94 19.82
CA GLU A 806 -19.26 9.30 19.50
C GLU A 806 -19.62 9.47 18.02
N LEU A 807 -18.74 8.99 17.14
CA LEU A 807 -18.86 9.14 15.69
C LEU A 807 -19.92 8.17 15.14
N PRO A 808 -20.52 8.45 13.96
CA PRO A 808 -21.53 7.60 13.37
C PRO A 808 -20.96 6.24 12.95
N GLU A 809 -21.78 5.38 12.35
CA GLU A 809 -21.31 4.09 11.86
C GLU A 809 -21.03 4.15 10.35
N ARG A 810 -19.77 3.89 9.99
CA ARG A 810 -19.26 3.83 8.61
C ARG A 810 -18.12 2.84 8.59
N ARG A 811 -18.25 1.77 7.79
CA ARG A 811 -17.26 0.69 7.70
C ARG A 811 -16.53 0.73 6.37
N ILE A 812 -15.24 0.46 6.44
CA ILE A 812 -14.31 0.27 5.32
C ILE A 812 -13.67 -1.10 5.44
N CYS A 813 -12.94 -1.52 4.41
CA CYS A 813 -11.99 -2.63 4.56
C CYS A 813 -10.61 -2.11 4.95
N ALA A 814 -9.99 -2.75 5.93
CA ALA A 814 -8.68 -2.42 6.44
C ALA A 814 -7.90 -3.71 6.69
N TYR A 815 -6.78 -3.88 5.99
CA TYR A 815 -5.87 -5.04 6.12
C TYR A 815 -6.59 -6.39 5.96
N GLY A 816 -7.53 -6.48 5.01
CA GLY A 816 -8.32 -7.69 4.75
C GLY A 816 -9.43 -7.98 5.77
N GLN A 817 -9.81 -7.01 6.61
CA GLN A 817 -10.91 -7.13 7.57
C GLN A 817 -11.85 -5.92 7.50
N VAL A 818 -13.04 -6.02 8.08
CA VAL A 818 -14.00 -4.91 8.14
C VAL A 818 -13.75 -4.08 9.41
N GLU A 819 -13.57 -2.77 9.26
CA GLU A 819 -13.30 -1.85 10.37
C GLU A 819 -14.12 -0.55 10.24
N SER A 820 -14.26 0.19 11.33
CA SER A 820 -14.76 1.57 11.32
C SER A 820 -13.82 2.47 10.52
N ALA A 821 -14.38 3.39 9.73
CA ALA A 821 -13.65 4.52 9.16
C ALA A 821 -13.07 5.46 10.23
N TRP A 822 -13.53 5.31 11.48
CA TRP A 822 -13.04 5.97 12.68
C TRP A 822 -12.69 4.91 13.74
N PRO A 823 -11.52 4.25 13.64
CA PRO A 823 -11.08 3.28 14.63
C PRO A 823 -10.67 3.99 15.93
N VAL A 824 -10.86 3.33 17.08
CA VAL A 824 -10.30 3.80 18.36
C VAL A 824 -9.03 3.02 18.64
N SER A 825 -7.91 3.50 18.10
CA SER A 825 -6.58 2.95 18.35
C SER A 825 -5.94 3.59 19.59
N GLY A 826 -5.10 2.83 20.28
CA GLY A 826 -4.36 3.24 21.49
C GLY A 826 -4.94 2.73 22.81
N SER A 827 -4.08 2.51 23.80
CA SER A 827 -4.49 2.20 25.18
C SER A 827 -5.19 3.40 25.82
N ILE A 828 -6.30 3.14 26.52
CA ILE A 828 -7.06 4.16 27.25
C ILE A 828 -6.21 4.69 28.41
N LEU A 829 -5.90 5.99 28.37
CA LEU A 829 -5.21 6.68 29.45
C LEU A 829 -6.21 7.05 30.55
N LEU A 830 -5.85 6.77 31.79
CA LEU A 830 -6.64 7.12 32.97
C LEU A 830 -5.81 8.01 33.91
N PRO A 831 -6.40 9.05 34.52
CA PRO A 831 -5.68 9.90 35.44
C PRO A 831 -5.36 9.13 36.73
N THR A 832 -4.17 9.38 37.30
CA THR A 832 -3.73 8.78 38.57
C THR A 832 -4.59 9.22 39.76
N ALA A 833 -5.19 10.41 39.68
CA ALA A 833 -6.26 10.87 40.55
C ALA A 833 -7.29 11.66 39.73
N TRP A 834 -8.58 11.38 39.95
CA TRP A 834 -9.64 12.24 39.42
C TRP A 834 -9.64 13.57 40.20
N PRO A 835 -9.80 14.74 39.53
CA PRO A 835 -9.99 15.99 40.24
C PRO A 835 -11.22 15.88 41.15
N THR A 836 -11.07 16.28 42.42
CA THR A 836 -12.14 16.20 43.44
C THR A 836 -13.28 17.20 43.22
N SER A 837 -13.18 18.01 42.17
CA SER A 837 -14.21 18.94 41.69
C SER A 837 -14.62 18.51 40.28
N PRO A 838 -15.92 18.54 39.93
CA PRO A 838 -16.33 18.30 38.55
C PRO A 838 -15.65 19.32 37.63
N PRO A 839 -15.24 18.93 36.40
CA PRO A 839 -14.74 19.90 35.44
C PRO A 839 -15.79 21.00 35.26
N ALA A 840 -15.37 22.26 35.38
CA ALA A 840 -16.26 23.40 35.25
C ALA A 840 -17.00 23.28 33.92
N ALA A 841 -18.34 23.27 33.98
CA ALA A 841 -19.19 22.83 32.89
C ALA A 841 -18.72 23.38 31.54
N ILE A 842 -18.50 22.49 30.56
CA ILE A 842 -18.25 22.87 29.18
C ILE A 842 -19.46 23.69 28.75
N ARG A 843 -19.31 25.01 28.74
CA ARG A 843 -20.36 25.91 28.28
C ARG A 843 -20.64 25.55 26.83
N SER A 844 -21.89 25.23 26.54
CA SER A 844 -22.37 25.07 25.17
C SER A 844 -21.99 26.33 24.39
N SER A 845 -21.02 26.23 23.49
CA SER A 845 -20.71 27.31 22.56
C SER A 845 -21.82 27.35 21.52
N THR A 846 -22.89 28.07 21.84
CA THR A 846 -23.77 28.64 20.82
C THR A 846 -22.90 29.40 19.84
N ALA A 847 -23.10 29.15 18.55
CA ALA A 847 -22.22 29.63 17.49
C ALA A 847 -22.13 31.16 17.48
N GLU A 848 -20.91 31.68 17.48
CA GLU A 848 -20.63 33.02 16.98
C GLU A 848 -19.27 33.02 16.28
N SER A 849 -19.24 33.58 15.08
CA SER A 849 -18.11 33.51 14.16
C SER A 849 -17.00 34.48 14.55
N SER A 850 -15.79 33.97 14.76
CA SER A 850 -14.59 34.78 14.52
C SER A 850 -13.42 33.93 14.04
N SER A 851 -12.79 34.38 12.97
CA SER A 851 -11.56 33.81 12.42
C SER A 851 -10.35 34.32 13.19
N THR A 852 -9.52 33.42 13.75
CA THR A 852 -8.04 33.49 13.78
C THR A 852 -7.44 32.43 14.72
N GLY A 853 -6.23 31.95 14.41
CA GLY A 853 -5.30 31.39 15.39
C GLY A 853 -5.59 29.98 15.92
N TRP A 854 -5.05 28.96 15.25
CA TRP A 854 -4.87 27.64 15.87
C TRP A 854 -3.98 27.77 17.12
N THR A 855 -4.54 27.49 18.29
CA THR A 855 -3.79 27.23 19.52
C THR A 855 -4.25 25.88 20.07
N PRO A 856 -3.32 24.97 20.45
CA PRO A 856 -3.70 23.67 20.97
C PRO A 856 -4.25 23.83 22.38
N ARG A 857 -5.57 23.94 22.52
CA ARG A 857 -6.23 23.75 23.82
C ARG A 857 -6.05 22.29 24.23
N GLN A 858 -5.50 22.09 25.42
CA GLN A 858 -5.39 20.77 26.03
C GLN A 858 -6.79 20.17 26.17
N VAL A 859 -7.00 19.01 25.56
CA VAL A 859 -8.12 18.12 25.88
C VAL A 859 -7.76 17.41 27.17
N GLY A 860 -8.62 17.52 28.18
CA GLY A 860 -8.48 16.89 29.49
C GLY A 860 -9.84 16.49 30.05
#